data_AF-A0A9N9J2L3-F1
#
_entry.id   AF-A0A9N9J2L3-F1
#
_cell.length_a   1.000
_cell.length_b   1.000
_cell.length_c   1.000
_cell.angle_alpha   90.00
_cell.angle_beta   90.00
_cell.angle_gamma   90.00
#
_symmetry.space_group_name_H-M   'P 1'
#
loop_
_entity.id
_entity.type
_entity.pdbx_description
1 polymer ?
#
loop_
_entity_poly.entity_id
_entity_poly.type
_entity_poly.pdbx_seq_one_letter_code
_entity_poly.pdbx_strand_id
1 'polypeptide(L)'
;RQISLVGQEPVLFNTTIAENVAHGLIGSVYEHLSDDKKREMIENACKMANAHDFIMNLPDKYETMVGERGFLLSGGQKQRIAIARAIVKDPKILLLDEATSALDTQSEGIVQDALDKASKGRTTIVIAHRLSTIRNATKIIVMHKGDIVESGAYSKLVEAQQIHQAINSEENQDSSVTPPEDNDISLIAKNDIIPEEDNQITRIKTNKSVSSAFLSKQKADMEMGIKREEDYTTWELMKKIAYINKPEFIILAVAFLILGCIYPVFAVIFANILQAFSKTNDDLRNSATFWALMFLVIAAAVLVANIVQGIAFGVSGEKLTKRIRSMSFAAILRQDISFFDEEEHGVGTLTSQLSLDATHVNGLAGSTLGGILQVVTTIVACVIVALIVGWKLALVCLCCLPLLVGSGALRMQMVNGFQQKTKKAYEHSAQIACEGAGNIRTVAALTREEDLWNMYHHLLDEPMRQGFKNAFFASTTFAFAQCVNYFTNALAFWYGSKLFMDNEYDLQKMFTVFMAIMFGSMSAGRVFAYVPDMSRAKSASATIISLLERVPIIDTWRQSGKKVETIEGHLKFSDVHFRYPTRPKIPVLRGLNLEIKPGQYAALVGPSGCGKSTTIGLSERFYQVTGGSITIDGTNIATMNVNNLREHIALV
;
A
#
# COMPACT_ATOMS: atom_id res chain seq x y z
N ARG A 1 -39.61 -9.72 -1.68
CA ARG A 1 -39.15 -8.31 -1.53
C ARG A 1 -39.48 -7.53 -2.81
N GLN A 2 -39.87 -6.25 -2.75
CA GLN A 2 -40.50 -5.54 -3.90
C GLN A 2 -39.78 -4.25 -4.38
N ILE A 3 -38.68 -3.83 -3.76
CA ILE A 3 -37.97 -2.58 -4.08
C ILE A 3 -36.54 -2.88 -4.56
N SER A 4 -36.06 -2.15 -5.56
CA SER A 4 -34.66 -2.18 -6.05
C SER A 4 -34.08 -0.79 -6.23
N LEU A 5 -32.77 -0.65 -6.04
CA LEU A 5 -32.01 0.58 -6.22
C LEU A 5 -30.92 0.41 -7.29
N VAL A 6 -30.78 1.40 -8.17
CA VAL A 6 -29.62 1.60 -9.04
C VAL A 6 -28.99 2.94 -8.67
N GLY A 7 -27.77 2.92 -8.14
CA GLY A 7 -27.06 4.12 -7.71
C GLY A 7 -26.23 4.78 -8.81
N GLN A 8 -25.72 5.97 -8.50
CA GLN A 8 -24.87 6.78 -9.38
C GLN A 8 -23.57 6.05 -9.75
N GLU A 9 -22.91 5.46 -8.76
CA GLU A 9 -21.71 4.65 -8.94
C GLU A 9 -22.03 3.16 -8.71
N PRO A 10 -21.99 2.32 -9.75
CA PRO A 10 -22.35 0.91 -9.65
C PRO A 10 -21.24 0.10 -8.99
N VAL A 11 -21.52 -0.39 -7.78
CA VAL A 11 -20.62 -1.32 -7.09
C VAL A 11 -20.91 -2.75 -7.52
N LEU A 12 -19.88 -3.46 -7.99
CA LEU A 12 -19.90 -4.91 -8.24
C LEU A 12 -18.98 -5.62 -7.23
N PHE A 13 -19.41 -6.79 -6.79
CA PHE A 13 -18.66 -7.63 -5.88
C PHE A 13 -17.58 -8.42 -6.63
N ASN A 14 -16.50 -8.81 -5.95
CA ASN A 14 -15.38 -9.55 -6.54
C ASN A 14 -15.71 -11.03 -6.79
N THR A 15 -16.67 -11.25 -7.68
CA THR A 15 -17.26 -12.55 -8.06
C THR A 15 -17.50 -12.57 -9.57
N THR A 16 -18.07 -13.65 -10.10
CA THR A 16 -18.43 -13.74 -11.52
C THR A 16 -19.54 -12.74 -11.88
N ILE A 17 -19.73 -12.46 -13.18
CA ILE A 17 -20.86 -11.64 -13.65
C ILE A 17 -22.19 -12.31 -13.29
N ALA A 18 -22.28 -13.64 -13.45
CA ALA A 18 -23.47 -14.42 -13.09
C ALA A 18 -23.84 -14.25 -11.61
N GLU A 19 -22.88 -14.44 -10.70
CA GLU A 19 -23.09 -14.29 -9.26
C GLU A 19 -23.46 -12.85 -8.89
N ASN A 20 -22.81 -11.86 -9.50
CA ASN A 20 -23.16 -10.46 -9.28
C ASN A 20 -24.64 -10.16 -9.60
N VAL A 21 -25.17 -10.70 -10.70
CA VAL A 21 -26.59 -10.56 -11.03
C VAL A 21 -27.45 -11.42 -10.11
N ALA A 22 -27.03 -12.65 -9.80
CA ALA A 22 -27.73 -13.56 -8.90
C ALA A 22 -27.88 -13.00 -7.48
N HIS A 23 -26.96 -12.14 -7.02
CA HIS A 23 -27.07 -11.43 -5.75
C HIS A 23 -28.37 -10.60 -5.64
N GLY A 24 -28.96 -10.21 -6.76
CA GLY A 24 -30.28 -9.56 -6.79
C GLY A 24 -31.45 -10.49 -6.46
N LEU A 25 -31.27 -11.82 -6.55
CA LEU A 25 -32.29 -12.82 -6.22
C LEU A 25 -32.33 -13.17 -4.73
N ILE A 26 -31.33 -12.76 -3.94
CA ILE A 26 -31.26 -13.06 -2.50
C ILE A 26 -32.40 -12.36 -1.75
N GLY A 27 -33.08 -13.11 -0.88
CA GLY A 27 -34.30 -12.70 -0.19
C GLY A 27 -35.54 -12.56 -1.07
N SER A 28 -35.53 -13.12 -2.28
CA SER A 28 -36.68 -13.22 -3.16
C SER A 28 -37.25 -14.65 -3.17
N VAL A 29 -38.48 -14.81 -3.68
CA VAL A 29 -39.11 -16.14 -3.85
C VAL A 29 -38.27 -17.04 -4.79
N TYR A 30 -37.41 -16.43 -5.60
CA TYR A 30 -36.58 -17.07 -6.60
C TYR A 30 -35.21 -17.52 -6.07
N GLU A 31 -34.90 -17.27 -4.79
CA GLU A 31 -33.61 -17.59 -4.16
C GLU A 31 -33.28 -19.09 -4.17
N HIS A 32 -34.28 -19.95 -3.94
CA HIS A 32 -34.11 -21.40 -3.87
C HIS A 32 -34.52 -22.14 -5.15
N LEU A 33 -34.65 -21.43 -6.28
CA LEU A 33 -34.87 -22.06 -7.58
C LEU A 33 -33.65 -22.89 -8.01
N SER A 34 -33.88 -23.88 -8.88
CA SER A 34 -32.81 -24.66 -9.52
C SER A 34 -31.86 -23.75 -10.30
N ASP A 35 -30.58 -24.13 -10.35
CA ASP A 35 -29.53 -23.31 -10.97
C ASP A 35 -29.81 -23.02 -12.45
N ASP A 36 -30.42 -23.96 -13.18
CA ASP A 36 -30.83 -23.76 -14.57
C ASP A 36 -31.84 -22.60 -14.72
N LYS A 37 -32.81 -22.51 -13.80
CA LYS A 37 -33.82 -21.44 -13.82
C LYS A 37 -33.23 -20.10 -13.41
N LYS A 38 -32.31 -20.09 -12.44
CA LYS A 38 -31.56 -18.88 -12.08
C LYS A 38 -30.77 -18.36 -13.26
N ARG A 39 -30.09 -19.25 -13.99
CA ARG A 39 -29.29 -18.89 -15.17
C ARG A 39 -30.17 -18.29 -16.27
N GLU A 40 -31.34 -18.87 -16.54
CA GLU A 40 -32.30 -18.31 -17.49
C GLU A 40 -32.77 -16.90 -17.06
N MET A 41 -33.08 -16.69 -15.78
CA MET A 41 -33.48 -15.37 -15.26
C MET A 41 -32.34 -14.35 -15.37
N ILE A 42 -31.10 -14.75 -15.07
CA ILE A 42 -29.91 -13.89 -15.21
C ILE A 42 -29.71 -13.48 -16.67
N GLU A 43 -29.81 -14.43 -17.60
CA GLU A 43 -29.67 -14.14 -19.03
C GLU A 43 -30.75 -13.18 -19.52
N ASN A 44 -32.01 -13.40 -19.12
CA ASN A 44 -33.13 -12.53 -19.49
C ASN A 44 -32.96 -11.12 -18.90
N ALA A 45 -32.55 -11.00 -17.64
CA ALA A 45 -32.25 -9.71 -17.02
C ALA A 45 -31.09 -8.98 -17.73
N CYS A 46 -30.03 -9.71 -18.10
CA CYS A 46 -28.91 -9.14 -18.85
C CYS A 46 -29.30 -8.72 -20.27
N LYS A 47 -30.22 -9.42 -20.93
CA LYS A 47 -30.76 -8.99 -22.25
C LYS A 47 -31.58 -7.72 -22.11
N MET A 48 -32.44 -7.61 -21.09
CA MET A 48 -33.22 -6.40 -20.81
C MET A 48 -32.33 -5.19 -20.50
N ALA A 49 -31.21 -5.42 -19.81
CA ALA A 49 -30.24 -4.38 -19.46
C ALA A 49 -29.23 -4.06 -20.58
N ASN A 50 -29.41 -4.58 -21.81
CA ASN A 50 -28.47 -4.45 -22.92
C ASN A 50 -27.03 -4.91 -22.56
N ALA A 51 -26.89 -5.86 -21.64
CA ALA A 51 -25.62 -6.36 -21.14
C ALA A 51 -25.15 -7.66 -21.83
N HIS A 52 -26.09 -8.45 -22.37
CA HIS A 52 -25.82 -9.78 -22.92
C HIS A 52 -24.73 -9.80 -24.00
N ASP A 53 -24.80 -8.88 -24.97
CA ASP A 53 -23.91 -8.90 -26.13
C ASP A 53 -22.44 -8.66 -25.76
N PHE A 54 -22.17 -7.73 -24.85
CA PHE A 54 -20.80 -7.48 -24.41
C PHE A 54 -20.29 -8.59 -23.49
N ILE A 55 -21.17 -9.19 -22.67
CA ILE A 55 -20.80 -10.33 -21.81
C ILE A 55 -20.40 -11.51 -22.70
N MET A 56 -21.13 -11.79 -23.77
CA MET A 56 -20.81 -12.88 -24.71
C MET A 56 -19.49 -12.67 -25.47
N ASN A 57 -19.02 -11.43 -25.59
CA ASN A 57 -17.73 -11.09 -26.19
C ASN A 57 -16.55 -11.24 -25.21
N LEU A 58 -16.80 -11.45 -23.91
CA LEU A 58 -15.76 -11.72 -22.92
C LEU A 58 -15.26 -13.17 -23.03
N PRO A 59 -14.00 -13.46 -22.66
CA PRO A 59 -13.40 -14.79 -22.79
C PRO A 59 -14.21 -15.90 -22.10
N ASP A 60 -14.65 -15.65 -20.86
CA ASP A 60 -15.36 -16.62 -20.02
C ASP A 60 -16.86 -16.31 -19.91
N LYS A 61 -17.38 -15.41 -20.75
CA LYS A 61 -18.79 -15.02 -20.80
C LYS A 61 -19.34 -14.63 -19.41
N TYR A 62 -20.41 -15.29 -18.95
CA TYR A 62 -21.03 -15.06 -17.64
C TYR A 62 -20.15 -15.47 -16.44
N GLU A 63 -19.19 -16.37 -16.66
CA GLU A 63 -18.24 -16.82 -15.63
C GLU A 63 -17.03 -15.88 -15.52
N THR A 64 -16.99 -14.81 -16.31
CA THR A 64 -15.90 -13.82 -16.24
C THR A 64 -15.87 -13.19 -14.85
N MET A 65 -14.70 -13.23 -14.20
CA MET A 65 -14.47 -12.55 -12.93
C MET A 65 -14.42 -11.03 -13.13
N VAL A 66 -15.22 -10.31 -12.36
CA VAL A 66 -15.41 -8.86 -12.51
C VAL A 66 -14.25 -8.08 -11.88
N GLY A 67 -13.59 -8.65 -10.88
CA GLY A 67 -12.51 -8.02 -10.11
C GLY A 67 -13.03 -7.09 -9.02
N GLU A 68 -12.13 -6.60 -8.16
CA GLU A 68 -12.48 -5.69 -7.06
C GLU A 68 -13.16 -4.42 -7.60
N ARG A 69 -14.39 -4.15 -7.14
CA ARG A 69 -15.26 -3.05 -7.62
C ARG A 69 -15.46 -3.02 -9.14
N GLY A 70 -15.28 -4.16 -9.81
CA GLY A 70 -15.40 -4.29 -11.26
C GLY A 70 -14.34 -3.57 -12.09
N PHE A 71 -13.14 -3.35 -11.57
CA PHE A 71 -12.07 -2.60 -12.26
C PHE A 71 -11.85 -2.97 -13.74
N LEU A 72 -12.15 -4.22 -14.13
CA LEU A 72 -11.99 -4.72 -15.50
C LEU A 72 -13.06 -4.23 -16.50
N LEU A 73 -14.09 -3.53 -16.04
CA LEU A 73 -15.25 -3.10 -16.86
C LEU A 73 -15.34 -1.58 -16.97
N SER A 74 -15.84 -1.09 -18.11
CA SER A 74 -16.14 0.34 -18.29
C SER A 74 -17.30 0.78 -17.40
N GLY A 75 -17.40 2.08 -17.08
CA GLY A 75 -18.50 2.63 -16.27
C GLY A 75 -19.88 2.22 -16.80
N GLY A 76 -20.09 2.32 -18.12
CA GLY A 76 -21.33 1.91 -18.77
C GLY A 76 -21.60 0.40 -18.72
N GLN A 77 -20.57 -0.44 -18.76
CA GLN A 77 -20.72 -1.88 -18.57
C GLN A 77 -21.12 -2.23 -17.13
N LYS A 78 -20.48 -1.61 -16.14
CA LYS A 78 -20.84 -1.79 -14.72
C LYS A 78 -22.28 -1.39 -14.44
N GLN A 79 -22.70 -0.26 -15.00
CA GLN A 79 -24.06 0.25 -14.82
C GLN A 79 -25.10 -0.73 -15.37
N ARG A 80 -24.86 -1.31 -16.56
CA ARG A 80 -25.75 -2.32 -17.14
C ARG A 80 -25.84 -3.60 -16.31
N ILE A 81 -24.74 -4.07 -15.72
CA ILE A 81 -24.77 -5.22 -14.81
C ILE A 81 -25.55 -4.87 -13.52
N ALA A 82 -25.38 -3.67 -12.98
CA ALA A 82 -26.14 -3.21 -11.82
C ALA A 82 -27.64 -3.10 -12.11
N ILE A 83 -28.02 -2.65 -13.32
CA ILE A 83 -29.42 -2.65 -13.79
C ILE A 83 -29.96 -4.08 -13.87
N ALA A 84 -29.21 -5.01 -14.49
CA ALA A 84 -29.60 -6.43 -14.56
C ALA A 84 -29.82 -7.01 -13.14
N ARG A 85 -28.90 -6.73 -12.21
CA ARG A 85 -29.02 -7.12 -10.79
C ARG A 85 -30.25 -6.53 -10.10
N ALA A 86 -30.61 -5.29 -10.42
CA ALA A 86 -31.80 -4.64 -9.85
C ALA A 86 -33.11 -5.24 -10.36
N ILE A 87 -33.17 -5.65 -11.63
CA ILE A 87 -34.41 -6.14 -12.27
C ILE A 87 -34.59 -7.65 -12.22
N VAL A 88 -33.54 -8.44 -11.94
CA VAL A 88 -33.59 -9.91 -11.94
C VAL A 88 -34.69 -10.48 -11.02
N LYS A 89 -35.00 -9.78 -9.92
CA LYS A 89 -36.06 -10.17 -8.97
C LYS A 89 -37.47 -9.64 -9.31
N ASP A 90 -37.64 -9.01 -10.46
CA ASP A 90 -38.86 -8.33 -10.90
C ASP A 90 -39.48 -7.40 -9.83
N PRO A 91 -38.79 -6.30 -9.45
CA PRO A 91 -39.27 -5.40 -8.41
C PRO A 91 -40.54 -4.63 -8.86
N LYS A 92 -41.40 -4.29 -7.89
CA LYS A 92 -42.58 -3.42 -8.13
C LYS A 92 -42.22 -1.94 -8.08
N ILE A 93 -41.20 -1.59 -7.30
CA ILE A 93 -40.68 -0.23 -7.17
C ILE A 93 -39.20 -0.21 -7.57
N LEU A 94 -38.85 0.66 -8.50
CA LEU A 94 -37.50 0.86 -8.99
C LEU A 94 -37.03 2.28 -8.63
N LEU A 95 -35.93 2.38 -7.90
CA LEU A 95 -35.28 3.64 -7.54
C LEU A 95 -34.03 3.80 -8.41
N LEU A 96 -33.97 4.88 -9.18
CA LEU A 96 -32.84 5.23 -10.04
C LEU A 96 -32.24 6.55 -9.54
N ASP A 97 -31.07 6.47 -8.93
CA ASP A 97 -30.38 7.62 -8.35
C ASP A 97 -29.20 8.01 -9.24
N GLU A 98 -29.38 9.04 -10.06
CA GLU A 98 -28.37 9.57 -10.99
C GLU A 98 -27.68 8.52 -11.88
N ALA A 99 -28.43 7.51 -12.34
CA ALA A 99 -27.86 6.34 -12.99
C ALA A 99 -27.09 6.59 -14.32
N THR A 100 -27.08 7.82 -14.85
CA THR A 100 -26.39 8.21 -16.10
C THR A 100 -25.35 9.31 -15.92
N SER A 101 -25.15 9.89 -14.72
CA SER A 101 -24.36 11.12 -14.57
C SER A 101 -22.86 10.92 -14.83
N ALA A 102 -22.31 9.75 -14.45
CA ALA A 102 -20.88 9.41 -14.58
C ALA A 102 -20.48 8.69 -15.90
N LEU A 103 -21.30 8.76 -16.94
CA LEU A 103 -21.10 8.03 -18.21
C LEU A 103 -20.66 8.94 -19.37
N ASP A 104 -19.84 8.37 -20.27
CA ASP A 104 -19.54 8.95 -21.59
C ASP A 104 -20.78 8.95 -22.50
N THR A 105 -20.85 9.87 -23.46
CA THR A 105 -22.02 10.10 -24.32
C THR A 105 -22.44 8.87 -25.12
N GLN A 106 -21.50 8.02 -25.54
CA GLN A 106 -21.81 6.80 -26.29
C GLN A 106 -22.41 5.72 -25.38
N SER A 107 -21.82 5.49 -24.20
CA SER A 107 -22.34 4.53 -23.22
C SER A 107 -23.68 4.98 -22.63
N GLU A 108 -23.88 6.28 -22.46
CA GLU A 108 -25.10 6.86 -21.90
C GLU A 108 -26.35 6.44 -22.67
N GLY A 109 -26.35 6.57 -24.00
CA GLY A 109 -27.52 6.23 -24.82
C GLY A 109 -27.95 4.76 -24.64
N ILE A 110 -26.97 3.86 -24.54
CA ILE A 110 -27.21 2.42 -24.35
C ILE A 110 -27.76 2.12 -22.94
N VAL A 111 -27.24 2.81 -21.92
CA VAL A 111 -27.71 2.69 -20.54
C VAL A 111 -29.11 3.28 -20.37
N GLN A 112 -29.41 4.42 -21.02
CA GLN A 112 -30.73 5.04 -20.96
C GLN A 112 -31.80 4.13 -21.58
N ASP A 113 -31.53 3.49 -22.72
CA ASP A 113 -32.46 2.50 -23.30
C ASP A 113 -32.69 1.29 -22.36
N ALA A 114 -31.64 0.84 -21.66
CA ALA A 114 -31.77 -0.20 -20.64
C ALA A 114 -32.63 0.24 -19.44
N LEU A 115 -32.49 1.49 -18.98
CA LEU A 115 -33.32 2.07 -17.91
C LEU A 115 -34.78 2.22 -18.34
N ASP A 116 -35.03 2.66 -19.57
CA ASP A 116 -36.39 2.80 -20.12
C ASP A 116 -37.07 1.41 -20.23
N LYS A 117 -36.35 0.39 -20.70
CA LYS A 117 -36.82 -1.02 -20.70
C LYS A 117 -37.08 -1.53 -19.29
N ALA A 118 -36.19 -1.24 -18.35
CA ALA A 118 -36.33 -1.64 -16.94
C ALA A 118 -37.51 -0.94 -16.24
N SER A 119 -37.86 0.29 -16.63
CA SER A 119 -38.90 1.09 -15.99
C SER A 119 -40.32 0.69 -16.44
N LYS A 120 -40.47 0.07 -17.62
CA LYS A 120 -41.78 -0.35 -18.14
C LYS A 120 -42.49 -1.31 -17.19
N GLY A 121 -43.72 -0.96 -16.80
CA GLY A 121 -44.56 -1.76 -15.91
C GLY A 121 -44.22 -1.69 -14.42
N ARG A 122 -43.34 -0.77 -14.01
CA ARG A 122 -42.89 -0.60 -12.62
C ARG A 122 -43.07 0.84 -12.14
N THR A 123 -43.35 1.01 -10.85
CA THR A 123 -43.31 2.35 -10.24
C THR A 123 -41.85 2.78 -10.16
N THR A 124 -41.45 3.78 -10.95
CA THR A 124 -40.06 4.19 -11.04
C THR A 124 -39.89 5.61 -10.53
N ILE A 125 -38.97 5.80 -9.57
CA ILE A 125 -38.55 7.11 -9.08
C ILE A 125 -37.15 7.34 -9.63
N VAL A 126 -36.96 8.42 -10.39
CA VAL A 126 -35.68 8.76 -11.01
C VAL A 126 -35.22 10.13 -10.52
N ILE A 127 -34.00 10.18 -10.01
CA ILE A 127 -33.25 11.42 -9.76
C ILE A 127 -32.33 11.62 -10.96
N ALA A 128 -32.50 12.73 -11.68
CA ALA A 128 -31.80 12.99 -12.94
C ALA A 128 -31.23 14.41 -12.99
N HIS A 129 -29.99 14.52 -13.49
CA HIS A 129 -29.35 15.81 -13.82
C HIS A 129 -29.42 16.15 -15.32
N ARG A 130 -29.85 15.21 -16.17
CA ARG A 130 -29.88 15.35 -17.63
C ARG A 130 -31.31 15.47 -18.13
N LEU A 131 -31.54 16.46 -19.00
CA LEU A 131 -32.85 16.76 -19.61
C LEU A 131 -33.43 15.57 -20.40
N SER A 132 -32.56 14.78 -21.05
CA SER A 132 -32.93 13.57 -21.80
C SER A 132 -33.67 12.55 -20.93
N THR A 133 -33.24 12.37 -19.68
CA THR A 133 -33.84 11.44 -18.72
C THR A 133 -35.15 11.98 -18.13
N ILE A 134 -35.26 13.31 -17.97
CA ILE A 134 -36.44 13.99 -17.39
C ILE A 134 -37.62 14.04 -18.36
N ARG A 135 -37.37 14.21 -19.67
CA ARG A 135 -38.41 14.42 -20.69
C ARG A 135 -39.41 13.27 -20.81
N ASN A 136 -38.97 12.04 -20.54
CA ASN A 136 -39.82 10.84 -20.64
C ASN A 136 -40.62 10.55 -19.35
N ALA A 137 -40.46 11.35 -18.30
CA ALA A 137 -41.16 11.15 -17.05
C ALA A 137 -42.65 11.56 -17.15
N THR A 138 -43.53 10.70 -16.63
CA THR A 138 -44.98 10.99 -16.59
C THR A 138 -45.34 12.09 -15.58
N LYS A 139 -44.52 12.24 -14.53
CA LYS A 139 -44.65 13.27 -13.50
C LYS A 139 -43.26 13.69 -13.06
N ILE A 140 -42.99 14.98 -13.15
CA ILE A 140 -41.76 15.62 -12.69
C ILE A 140 -42.09 16.37 -11.41
N ILE A 141 -41.22 16.25 -10.41
CA ILE A 141 -41.33 16.90 -9.11
C ILE A 141 -40.06 17.72 -8.93
N VAL A 142 -40.22 19.04 -8.83
CA VAL A 142 -39.12 19.99 -8.64
C VAL A 142 -39.04 20.34 -7.16
N MET A 143 -37.87 20.13 -6.56
CA MET A 143 -37.61 20.42 -5.15
C MET A 143 -36.65 21.60 -4.99
N HIS A 144 -36.89 22.45 -4.01
CA HIS A 144 -35.99 23.53 -3.61
C HIS A 144 -35.91 23.59 -2.08
N LYS A 145 -34.68 23.56 -1.53
CA LYS A 145 -34.43 23.62 -0.07
C LYS A 145 -35.21 22.59 0.78
N GLY A 146 -35.58 21.45 0.19
CA GLY A 146 -36.32 20.38 0.87
C GLY A 146 -37.85 20.44 0.66
N ASP A 147 -38.38 21.51 0.06
CA ASP A 147 -39.81 21.65 -0.26
C ASP A 147 -40.08 21.36 -1.75
N ILE A 148 -41.28 20.87 -2.06
CA ILE A 148 -41.74 20.69 -3.45
C ILE A 148 -42.24 22.05 -3.95
N VAL A 149 -41.56 22.62 -4.95
CA VAL A 149 -41.93 23.91 -5.54
C VAL A 149 -42.91 23.72 -6.69
N GLU A 150 -42.65 22.74 -7.57
CA GLU A 150 -43.49 22.47 -8.73
C GLU A 150 -43.67 20.96 -8.94
N SER A 151 -44.81 20.56 -9.50
CA SER A 151 -45.08 19.17 -9.85
C SER A 151 -46.03 19.10 -11.04
N GLY A 152 -45.61 18.43 -12.12
CA GLY A 152 -46.43 18.35 -13.33
C GLY A 152 -45.81 17.48 -14.42
N ALA A 153 -46.51 17.38 -15.55
CA ALA A 153 -45.92 16.83 -16.77
C ALA A 153 -44.95 17.86 -17.39
N TYR A 154 -43.95 17.39 -18.14
CA TYR A 154 -42.91 18.24 -18.73
C TYR A 154 -43.46 19.47 -19.47
N SER A 155 -44.48 19.28 -20.33
CA SER A 155 -45.09 20.39 -21.08
C SER A 155 -45.68 21.48 -20.19
N LYS A 156 -46.35 21.09 -19.10
CA LYS A 156 -46.98 22.03 -18.16
C LYS A 156 -45.95 22.80 -17.33
N LEU A 157 -44.80 22.18 -17.03
CA LEU A 157 -43.72 22.83 -16.28
C LEU A 157 -42.94 23.81 -17.15
N VAL A 158 -42.73 23.49 -18.42
CA VAL A 158 -42.11 24.43 -19.38
C VAL A 158 -43.01 25.64 -19.61
N GLU A 159 -44.32 25.43 -19.76
CA GLU A 159 -45.30 26.54 -19.82
C GLU A 159 -45.31 27.37 -18.53
N ALA A 160 -45.31 26.73 -17.36
CA ALA A 160 -45.25 27.42 -16.07
C ALA A 160 -43.94 28.21 -15.88
N GLN A 161 -42.79 27.66 -16.29
CA GLN A 161 -41.51 28.37 -16.29
C GLN A 161 -41.47 29.53 -17.27
N GLN A 162 -42.04 29.37 -18.47
CA GLN A 162 -42.16 30.47 -19.44
C GLN A 162 -43.08 31.57 -18.91
N ILE A 163 -44.18 31.22 -18.23
CA ILE A 163 -45.08 32.17 -17.57
C ILE A 163 -44.38 32.85 -16.38
N HIS A 164 -43.63 32.11 -15.55
CA HIS A 164 -42.85 32.69 -14.45
C HIS A 164 -41.71 33.58 -14.95
N GLN A 165 -41.05 33.23 -16.05
CA GLN A 165 -40.06 34.08 -16.71
C GLN A 165 -40.71 35.33 -17.32
N ALA A 166 -41.91 35.19 -17.91
CA ALA A 166 -42.68 36.33 -18.44
C ALA A 166 -43.13 37.29 -17.32
N ILE A 167 -43.62 36.76 -16.19
CA ILE A 167 -44.02 37.55 -15.02
C ILE A 167 -42.80 38.20 -14.36
N ASN A 168 -41.68 37.49 -14.22
CA ASN A 168 -40.44 38.07 -13.70
C ASN A 168 -39.81 39.08 -14.66
N SER A 169 -40.10 39.02 -15.96
CA SER A 169 -39.70 40.05 -16.92
C SER A 169 -40.61 41.28 -16.91
N GLU A 170 -41.86 41.15 -16.43
CA GLU A 170 -42.76 42.29 -16.19
C GLU A 170 -42.51 42.96 -14.83
N GLU A 171 -42.02 42.23 -13.81
CA GLU A 171 -41.63 42.80 -12.50
C GLU A 171 -40.20 43.40 -12.46
N ASN A 172 -39.34 43.10 -13.43
CA ASN A 172 -37.97 43.66 -13.52
C ASN A 172 -37.83 44.77 -14.58
N GLN A 173 -38.70 45.79 -14.53
CA GLN A 173 -38.45 47.05 -15.26
C GLN A 173 -37.57 48.05 -14.51
N ASP A 174 -37.10 47.73 -13.30
CA ASP A 174 -36.08 48.51 -12.60
C ASP A 174 -34.96 47.60 -12.06
N SER A 175 -34.07 47.15 -12.94
CA SER A 175 -32.61 47.08 -12.69
C SER A 175 -31.90 46.36 -13.83
N SER A 176 -30.88 47.03 -14.37
CA SER A 176 -30.01 46.54 -15.43
C SER A 176 -29.08 45.44 -14.94
N VAL A 177 -29.26 44.20 -15.40
CA VAL A 177 -28.19 43.19 -15.50
C VAL A 177 -28.43 42.30 -16.72
N THR A 178 -27.45 42.28 -17.62
CA THR A 178 -27.32 41.42 -18.81
C THR A 178 -27.27 39.92 -18.47
N PRO A 179 -27.97 39.04 -19.21
CA PRO A 179 -27.68 37.61 -19.24
C PRO A 179 -26.67 37.25 -20.36
N PRO A 180 -25.86 36.18 -20.23
CA PRO A 180 -25.08 35.65 -21.34
C PRO A 180 -25.96 34.85 -22.30
N GLU A 181 -25.61 34.97 -23.58
CA GLU A 181 -26.16 34.27 -24.73
C GLU A 181 -25.84 32.77 -24.68
N ASP A 182 -26.85 31.92 -24.83
CA ASP A 182 -26.71 30.55 -25.32
C ASP A 182 -27.80 30.32 -26.37
N ASN A 183 -27.54 30.84 -27.57
CA ASN A 183 -28.25 30.48 -28.79
C ASN A 183 -27.19 30.42 -29.90
N ASP A 184 -26.58 29.26 -30.06
CA ASP A 184 -26.21 28.74 -31.38
C ASP A 184 -25.73 27.29 -31.23
N ILE A 185 -26.49 26.37 -31.81
CA ILE A 185 -26.06 25.29 -32.73
C ILE A 185 -27.30 24.41 -32.94
N SER A 186 -28.10 24.79 -33.94
CA SER A 186 -29.05 23.86 -34.56
C SER A 186 -29.25 24.20 -36.03
N LEU A 187 -28.18 24.27 -36.83
CA LEU A 187 -28.30 24.47 -38.27
C LEU A 187 -27.14 23.88 -39.09
N ILE A 188 -26.73 22.63 -38.83
CA ILE A 188 -26.07 21.79 -39.87
C ILE A 188 -26.53 20.35 -39.70
N ALA A 189 -27.64 20.00 -40.34
CA ALA A 189 -28.01 18.61 -40.59
C ALA A 189 -28.75 18.55 -41.93
N LYS A 190 -28.00 18.62 -43.02
CA LYS A 190 -28.32 17.97 -44.29
C LYS A 190 -27.12 18.01 -45.22
N ASN A 191 -26.80 16.82 -45.72
CA ASN A 191 -25.79 16.48 -46.72
C ASN A 191 -24.35 16.44 -46.20
N ASP A 192 -23.91 15.22 -45.87
CA ASP A 192 -22.79 14.63 -46.61
C ASP A 192 -22.84 13.10 -46.49
N ILE A 193 -22.91 12.45 -47.66
CA ILE A 193 -22.76 11.01 -47.85
C ILE A 193 -21.25 10.78 -47.91
N ILE A 194 -20.69 10.12 -46.89
CA ILE A 194 -19.30 9.65 -46.91
C ILE A 194 -19.31 8.21 -47.47
N PRO A 195 -18.46 7.87 -48.47
CA PRO A 195 -18.40 6.50 -49.00
C PRO A 195 -17.84 5.53 -47.95
N GLU A 196 -18.40 4.32 -47.90
CA GLU A 196 -17.82 3.19 -47.18
C GLU A 196 -16.45 2.82 -47.78
N GLU A 197 -15.38 3.08 -47.04
CA GLU A 197 -14.09 2.40 -47.24
C GLU A 197 -13.79 1.47 -46.06
N ASP A 198 -13.32 0.27 -46.43
CA ASP A 198 -13.00 -0.89 -45.62
C ASP A 198 -12.27 -0.58 -44.29
N ASN A 199 -12.98 -0.74 -43.17
CA ASN A 199 -12.35 -0.89 -41.86
C ASN A 199 -12.11 -2.37 -41.56
N GLN A 200 -11.08 -2.95 -42.19
CA GLN A 200 -10.50 -4.20 -41.70
C GLN A 200 -9.80 -3.97 -40.35
N ILE A 201 -10.49 -4.29 -39.27
CA ILE A 201 -9.90 -4.38 -37.93
C ILE A 201 -8.89 -5.54 -37.95
N THR A 202 -7.61 -5.21 -38.09
CA THR A 202 -6.52 -6.17 -37.91
C THR A 202 -6.38 -6.49 -36.42
N ARG A 203 -6.78 -7.71 -36.03
CA ARG A 203 -6.52 -8.27 -34.69
C ARG A 203 -5.02 -8.28 -34.42
N ILE A 204 -4.56 -7.41 -33.52
CA ILE A 204 -3.23 -7.53 -32.93
C ILE A 204 -3.28 -8.73 -31.96
N LYS A 205 -2.59 -9.82 -32.31
CA LYS A 205 -2.40 -10.98 -31.42
C LYS A 205 -1.51 -10.55 -30.24
N THR A 206 -2.11 -10.38 -29.06
CA THR A 206 -1.40 -10.10 -27.82
C THR A 206 -0.84 -11.39 -27.21
N ASN A 207 0.26 -11.91 -27.75
CA ASN A 207 1.05 -12.95 -27.10
C ASN A 207 2.41 -12.40 -26.68
N LYS A 208 2.47 -11.68 -25.57
CA LYS A 208 3.71 -11.50 -24.79
C LYS A 208 3.40 -11.55 -23.32
N SER A 209 3.78 -12.65 -22.67
CA SER A 209 3.58 -12.91 -21.25
C SER A 209 4.23 -11.84 -20.39
N VAL A 210 3.67 -11.62 -19.20
CA VAL A 210 4.14 -10.67 -18.16
C VAL A 210 5.64 -10.82 -17.89
N SER A 211 6.19 -12.05 -17.99
CA SER A 211 7.62 -12.32 -17.82
C SER A 211 8.51 -11.58 -18.82
N SER A 212 8.06 -11.40 -20.08
CA SER A 212 8.86 -10.72 -21.11
C SER A 212 8.92 -9.21 -20.92
N ALA A 213 7.87 -8.62 -20.36
CA ALA A 213 7.83 -7.20 -19.99
C ALA A 213 8.73 -6.91 -18.77
N PHE A 214 8.72 -7.83 -17.79
CA PHE A 214 9.60 -7.78 -16.63
C PHE A 214 11.08 -7.90 -17.03
N LEU A 215 11.42 -8.82 -17.94
CA LEU A 215 12.78 -8.97 -18.47
C LEU A 215 13.25 -7.76 -19.29
N SER A 216 12.36 -7.09 -20.05
CA SER A 216 12.71 -5.84 -20.72
C SER A 216 12.91 -4.67 -19.76
N LYS A 217 12.11 -4.58 -18.69
CA LYS A 217 12.32 -3.58 -17.60
C LYS A 217 13.65 -3.87 -16.90
N GLN A 218 13.96 -5.14 -16.62
CA GLN A 218 15.21 -5.56 -16.01
C GLN A 218 16.45 -5.24 -16.87
N LYS A 219 16.36 -5.39 -18.19
CA LYS A 219 17.42 -4.95 -19.10
C LYS A 219 17.57 -3.44 -19.14
N ALA A 220 16.47 -2.68 -19.22
CA ALA A 220 16.50 -1.22 -19.25
C ALA A 220 17.07 -0.62 -17.94
N ASP A 221 16.67 -1.15 -16.79
CA ASP A 221 17.19 -0.71 -15.48
C ASP A 221 18.68 -1.03 -15.32
N MET A 222 19.12 -2.19 -15.85
CA MET A 222 20.53 -2.61 -15.85
C MET A 222 21.40 -1.77 -16.79
N GLU A 223 20.88 -1.38 -17.96
CA GLU A 223 21.52 -0.45 -18.89
C GLU A 223 21.63 0.97 -18.31
N MET A 224 20.71 1.37 -17.42
CA MET A 224 20.71 2.66 -16.72
C MET A 224 21.50 2.68 -15.40
N GLY A 225 22.09 1.55 -14.97
CA GLY A 225 22.88 1.47 -13.74
C GLY A 225 22.08 1.65 -12.45
N ILE A 226 20.76 1.47 -12.49
CA ILE A 226 19.87 1.60 -11.33
C ILE A 226 19.97 0.31 -10.49
N LYS A 227 20.61 0.38 -9.32
CA LYS A 227 20.62 -0.74 -8.37
C LYS A 227 19.23 -0.93 -7.77
N ARG A 228 18.74 -2.18 -7.79
CA ARG A 228 17.45 -2.52 -7.18
C ARG A 228 17.61 -2.83 -5.70
N GLU A 229 16.49 -2.82 -4.97
CA GLU A 229 16.44 -3.11 -3.54
C GLU A 229 17.12 -4.43 -3.16
N GLU A 230 17.04 -5.43 -4.04
CA GLU A 230 17.60 -6.78 -3.85
C GLU A 230 19.12 -6.86 -3.97
N ASP A 231 19.77 -5.86 -4.60
CA ASP A 231 21.21 -5.86 -4.85
C ASP A 231 22.03 -5.42 -3.62
N TYR A 232 21.39 -4.85 -2.61
CA TYR A 232 22.09 -4.32 -1.44
C TYR A 232 22.36 -5.39 -0.38
N THR A 233 23.63 -5.59 -0.08
CA THR A 233 24.03 -6.42 1.06
C THR A 233 23.76 -5.68 2.38
N THR A 234 23.44 -6.42 3.45
CA THR A 234 23.18 -5.84 4.78
C THR A 234 24.37 -5.01 5.28
N TRP A 235 25.59 -5.44 4.95
CA TRP A 235 26.81 -4.74 5.31
C TRP A 235 26.98 -3.40 4.57
N GLU A 236 26.67 -3.34 3.27
CA GLU A 236 26.69 -2.09 2.51
C GLU A 236 25.68 -1.08 3.05
N LEU A 237 24.46 -1.52 3.36
CA LEU A 237 23.42 -0.66 3.96
C LEU A 237 23.85 -0.13 5.32
N MET A 238 24.37 -1.00 6.20
CA MET A 238 24.92 -0.57 7.49
C MET A 238 26.03 0.47 7.33
N LYS A 239 26.96 0.27 6.38
CA LYS A 239 28.05 1.23 6.13
C LYS A 239 27.52 2.59 5.65
N LYS A 240 26.54 2.59 4.74
CA LYS A 240 25.94 3.83 4.22
C LYS A 240 25.13 4.57 5.29
N ILE A 241 24.35 3.86 6.11
CA ILE A 241 23.60 4.48 7.20
C ILE A 241 24.52 4.97 8.30
N ALA A 242 25.57 4.20 8.62
CA ALA A 242 26.61 4.65 9.54
C ALA A 242 27.33 5.91 9.02
N TYR A 243 27.51 6.05 7.71
CA TYR A 243 28.03 7.28 7.10
C TYR A 243 27.11 8.49 7.36
N ILE A 244 25.78 8.30 7.28
CA ILE A 244 24.77 9.34 7.57
C ILE A 244 24.73 9.67 9.08
N ASN A 245 25.02 8.69 9.94
CA ASN A 245 25.01 8.81 11.41
C ASN A 245 26.41 9.08 12.02
N LYS A 246 27.39 9.49 11.22
CA LYS A 246 28.77 9.77 11.67
C LYS A 246 28.90 10.65 12.93
N PRO A 247 28.16 11.76 13.09
CA PRO A 247 28.39 12.67 14.21
C PRO A 247 28.02 12.05 15.57
N GLU A 248 27.17 11.03 15.59
CA GLU A 248 26.66 10.41 16.81
C GLU A 248 27.38 9.10 17.19
N PHE A 249 28.32 8.60 16.36
CA PHE A 249 28.96 7.29 16.52
C PHE A 249 29.73 7.11 17.83
N ILE A 250 30.42 8.15 18.31
CA ILE A 250 31.22 8.09 19.55
C ILE A 250 30.34 7.88 20.78
N ILE A 251 29.19 8.57 20.83
CA ILE A 251 28.23 8.48 21.93
C ILE A 251 27.62 7.07 21.98
N LEU A 252 27.33 6.48 20.81
CA LEU A 252 26.82 5.12 20.70
C LEU A 252 27.85 4.07 21.12
N ALA A 253 29.11 4.24 20.74
CA ALA A 253 30.19 3.32 21.09
C ALA A 253 30.47 3.27 22.61
N VAL A 254 30.45 4.42 23.28
CA VAL A 254 30.66 4.50 24.74
C VAL A 254 29.49 3.90 25.51
N ALA A 255 28.25 4.17 25.09
CA ALA A 255 27.05 3.62 25.74
C ALA A 255 26.99 2.09 25.67
N PHE A 256 27.50 1.50 24.59
CA PHE A 256 27.52 0.05 24.37
C PHE A 256 28.49 -0.70 25.30
N LEU A 257 29.70 -0.19 25.51
CA LEU A 257 30.74 -0.86 26.30
C LEU A 257 30.37 -1.01 27.78
N ILE A 258 29.65 -0.03 28.32
CA ILE A 258 29.29 0.03 29.74
C ILE A 258 28.20 -1.00 30.09
N LEU A 259 27.23 -1.24 29.19
CA LEU A 259 26.08 -2.11 29.50
C LEU A 259 26.36 -3.61 29.28
N GLY A 260 27.25 -3.95 28.33
CA GLY A 260 27.58 -5.35 28.02
C GLY A 260 28.25 -6.09 29.20
N CYS A 261 28.96 -5.35 30.06
CA CYS A 261 29.73 -5.90 31.18
C CYS A 261 28.93 -6.07 32.49
N ILE A 262 27.66 -5.65 32.54
CA ILE A 262 26.87 -5.66 33.77
C ILE A 262 26.63 -7.08 34.30
N TYR A 263 26.19 -8.01 33.44
CA TYR A 263 25.87 -9.39 33.84
C TYR A 263 27.10 -10.19 34.32
N PRO A 264 28.28 -10.10 33.66
CA PRO A 264 29.51 -10.68 34.20
C PRO A 264 29.89 -10.13 35.58
N VAL A 265 29.81 -8.81 35.77
CA VAL A 265 30.12 -8.18 37.07
C VAL A 265 29.13 -8.65 38.15
N PHE A 266 27.85 -8.74 37.81
CA PHE A 266 26.82 -9.29 38.69
C PHE A 266 27.12 -10.75 39.09
N ALA A 267 27.55 -11.59 38.14
CA ALA A 267 27.88 -12.99 38.41
C ALA A 267 29.02 -13.14 39.44
N VAL A 268 30.08 -12.32 39.32
CA VAL A 268 31.22 -12.33 40.25
C VAL A 268 30.78 -11.90 41.65
N ILE A 269 30.00 -10.83 41.76
CA ILE A 269 29.60 -10.28 43.05
C ILE A 269 28.59 -11.19 43.76
N PHE A 270 27.68 -11.79 43.00
CA PHE A 270 26.78 -12.81 43.52
C PHE A 270 27.53 -14.04 44.03
N ALA A 271 28.60 -14.47 43.35
CA ALA A 271 29.40 -15.57 43.86
C ALA A 271 30.15 -15.20 45.16
N ASN A 272 30.63 -13.95 45.26
CA ASN A 272 31.33 -13.46 46.45
C ASN A 272 30.41 -13.32 47.67
N ILE A 273 29.14 -12.94 47.48
CA ILE A 273 28.18 -12.91 48.59
C ILE A 273 27.87 -14.33 49.08
N LEU A 274 27.77 -15.31 48.17
CA LEU A 274 27.54 -16.71 48.54
C LEU A 274 28.71 -17.27 49.36
N GLN A 275 29.94 -16.94 48.97
CA GLN A 275 31.15 -17.32 49.72
C GLN A 275 31.25 -16.58 51.06
N ALA A 276 30.75 -15.35 51.17
CA ALA A 276 30.70 -14.66 52.46
C ALA A 276 29.87 -15.45 53.48
N PHE A 277 28.77 -16.09 53.05
CA PHE A 277 27.92 -16.94 53.89
C PHE A 277 28.58 -18.24 54.35
N SER A 278 29.71 -18.65 53.78
CA SER A 278 30.47 -19.81 54.28
C SER A 278 31.46 -19.45 55.40
N LYS A 279 31.59 -18.17 55.79
CA LYS A 279 32.43 -17.70 56.90
C LYS A 279 31.64 -17.63 58.23
N THR A 280 32.35 -17.66 59.37
CA THR A 280 31.75 -17.66 60.72
C THR A 280 31.97 -16.31 61.45
N ASN A 281 31.10 -15.96 62.41
CA ASN A 281 31.22 -14.81 63.34
C ASN A 281 31.21 -13.41 62.67
N ASP A 282 31.93 -12.43 63.23
CA ASP A 282 31.88 -11.02 62.80
C ASP A 282 32.40 -10.81 61.36
N ASP A 283 33.26 -11.70 60.87
CA ASP A 283 33.75 -11.69 59.48
C ASP A 283 32.64 -11.98 58.46
N LEU A 284 31.62 -12.75 58.85
CA LEU A 284 30.40 -12.97 58.06
C LEU A 284 29.63 -11.66 57.91
N ARG A 285 29.37 -10.96 59.03
CA ARG A 285 28.61 -9.71 59.04
C ARG A 285 29.31 -8.62 58.24
N ASN A 286 30.62 -8.46 58.42
CA ASN A 286 31.41 -7.47 57.69
C ASN A 286 31.48 -7.77 56.19
N SER A 287 31.75 -9.03 55.82
CA SER A 287 31.81 -9.44 54.40
C SER A 287 30.44 -9.34 53.71
N ALA A 288 29.37 -9.80 54.36
CA ALA A 288 28.03 -9.75 53.81
C ALA A 288 27.55 -8.30 53.64
N THR A 289 27.81 -7.43 54.63
CA THR A 289 27.45 -6.00 54.54
C THR A 289 28.21 -5.29 53.42
N PHE A 290 29.50 -5.59 53.25
CA PHE A 290 30.31 -5.03 52.16
C PHE A 290 29.76 -5.42 50.78
N TRP A 291 29.51 -6.71 50.54
CA TRP A 291 29.00 -7.17 49.24
C TRP A 291 27.55 -6.71 48.99
N ALA A 292 26.71 -6.61 50.03
CA ALA A 292 25.38 -6.04 49.92
C ALA A 292 25.42 -4.55 49.53
N LEU A 293 26.35 -3.77 50.09
CA LEU A 293 26.57 -2.37 49.68
C LEU A 293 27.10 -2.29 48.24
N MET A 294 27.98 -3.19 47.83
CA MET A 294 28.46 -3.26 46.43
C MET A 294 27.32 -3.56 45.44
N PHE A 295 26.34 -4.38 45.82
CA PHE A 295 25.12 -4.57 45.02
C PHE A 295 24.35 -3.27 44.83
N LEU A 296 24.23 -2.44 45.88
CA LEU A 296 23.54 -1.14 45.79
C LEU A 296 24.31 -0.15 44.91
N VAL A 297 25.64 -0.09 45.04
CA VAL A 297 26.50 0.74 44.19
C VAL A 297 26.35 0.36 42.71
N ILE A 298 26.31 -0.94 42.41
CA ILE A 298 26.11 -1.41 41.04
C ILE A 298 24.70 -1.16 40.55
N ALA A 299 23.68 -1.35 41.38
CA ALA A 299 22.31 -1.01 40.99
C ALA A 299 22.20 0.47 40.59
N ALA A 300 22.84 1.38 41.35
CA ALA A 300 22.90 2.80 41.00
C ALA A 300 23.69 3.05 39.71
N ALA A 301 24.86 2.40 39.53
CA ALA A 301 25.66 2.52 38.31
C ALA A 301 24.90 2.00 37.06
N VAL A 302 24.20 0.87 37.20
CA VAL A 302 23.37 0.25 36.16
C VAL A 302 22.19 1.15 35.80
N LEU A 303 21.54 1.78 36.78
CA LEU A 303 20.46 2.73 36.54
C LEU A 303 20.95 3.91 35.70
N VAL A 304 22.06 4.54 36.11
CA VAL A 304 22.66 5.66 35.38
C VAL A 304 23.08 5.23 33.97
N ALA A 305 23.72 4.07 33.83
CA ALA A 305 24.15 3.56 32.53
C ALA A 305 22.98 3.30 31.58
N ASN A 306 21.88 2.69 32.06
CA ASN A 306 20.68 2.46 31.25
C ASN A 306 20.01 3.78 30.82
N ILE A 307 19.94 4.77 31.70
CA ILE A 307 19.37 6.09 31.38
C ILE A 307 20.21 6.78 30.31
N VAL A 308 21.54 6.85 30.50
CA VAL A 308 22.45 7.48 29.52
C VAL A 308 22.38 6.77 28.18
N GLN A 309 22.35 5.44 28.17
CA GLN A 309 22.19 4.65 26.95
C GLN A 309 20.85 4.93 26.26
N GLY A 310 19.74 4.89 27.00
CA GLY A 310 18.42 5.13 26.45
C GLY A 310 18.32 6.51 25.78
N ILE A 311 18.86 7.54 26.44
CA ILE A 311 18.92 8.90 25.89
C ILE A 311 19.84 8.95 24.66
N ALA A 312 21.03 8.35 24.72
CA ALA A 312 21.98 8.34 23.62
C ALA A 312 21.41 7.69 22.34
N PHE A 313 20.87 6.48 22.46
CA PHE A 313 20.26 5.78 21.32
C PHE A 313 18.97 6.44 20.84
N GLY A 314 18.16 6.98 21.76
CA GLY A 314 16.94 7.71 21.42
C GLY A 314 17.24 8.97 20.61
N VAL A 315 18.14 9.83 21.10
CA VAL A 315 18.52 11.08 20.41
C VAL A 315 19.20 10.79 19.06
N SER A 316 20.09 9.80 18.98
CA SER A 316 20.72 9.43 17.71
C SER A 316 19.71 8.90 16.70
N GLY A 317 18.79 8.02 17.13
CA GLY A 317 17.73 7.48 16.27
C GLY A 317 16.81 8.57 15.71
N GLU A 318 16.35 9.50 16.54
CA GLU A 318 15.47 10.59 16.10
C GLU A 318 16.19 11.57 15.15
N LYS A 319 17.46 11.90 15.42
CA LYS A 319 18.26 12.72 14.51
C LYS A 319 18.49 12.05 13.17
N LEU A 320 18.79 10.75 13.17
CA LEU A 320 18.94 9.96 11.95
C LEU A 320 17.64 9.93 11.15
N THR A 321 16.51 9.68 11.81
CA THR A 321 15.17 9.68 11.20
C THR A 321 14.87 11.02 10.54
N LYS A 322 15.13 12.14 11.24
CA LYS A 322 14.95 13.49 10.69
C LYS A 322 15.78 13.70 9.43
N ARG A 323 17.07 13.31 9.43
CA ARG A 323 17.95 13.43 8.26
C ARG A 323 17.44 12.58 7.10
N ILE A 324 17.10 11.32 7.37
CA ILE A 324 16.59 10.39 6.36
C ILE A 324 15.29 10.91 5.74
N ARG A 325 14.32 11.37 6.55
CA ARG A 325 13.07 11.95 6.04
C ARG A 325 13.33 13.15 5.15
N SER A 326 14.19 14.07 5.58
CA SER A 326 14.52 15.27 4.80
C SER A 326 15.20 14.91 3.47
N MET A 327 16.19 13.99 3.48
CA MET A 327 16.88 13.57 2.26
C MET A 327 15.97 12.78 1.32
N SER A 328 15.12 11.89 1.88
CA SER A 328 14.20 11.08 1.09
C SER A 328 13.14 11.95 0.44
N PHE A 329 12.54 12.89 1.17
CA PHE A 329 11.59 13.84 0.60
C PHE A 329 12.21 14.67 -0.52
N ALA A 330 13.44 15.14 -0.33
CA ALA A 330 14.16 15.89 -1.35
C ALA A 330 14.47 15.00 -2.59
N ALA A 331 14.82 13.73 -2.39
CA ALA A 331 15.03 12.78 -3.48
C ALA A 331 13.73 12.40 -4.22
N ILE A 332 12.58 12.34 -3.54
CA ILE A 332 11.25 12.16 -4.16
C ILE A 332 10.96 13.35 -5.09
N LEU A 333 11.10 14.58 -4.59
CA LEU A 333 10.85 15.80 -5.37
C LEU A 333 11.80 15.97 -6.57
N ARG A 334 12.96 15.33 -6.54
CA ARG A 334 13.90 15.34 -7.66
C ARG A 334 13.44 14.46 -8.82
N GLN A 335 12.65 13.41 -8.58
CA GLN A 335 12.27 12.44 -9.62
C GLN A 335 11.41 13.06 -10.72
N ASP A 336 11.47 12.47 -11.92
CA ASP A 336 10.66 12.86 -13.07
C ASP A 336 9.25 12.28 -12.99
N ILE A 337 8.31 12.81 -13.79
CA ILE A 337 6.90 12.42 -13.70
C ILE A 337 6.66 10.95 -14.07
N SER A 338 7.52 10.38 -14.93
CA SER A 338 7.50 8.95 -15.24
C SER A 338 7.61 8.07 -13.98
N PHE A 339 8.33 8.52 -12.95
CA PHE A 339 8.42 7.84 -11.66
C PHE A 339 7.07 7.77 -10.95
N PHE A 340 6.34 8.91 -10.91
CA PHE A 340 5.06 9.02 -10.22
C PHE A 340 3.90 8.34 -10.96
N ASP A 341 4.05 8.12 -12.26
CA ASP A 341 3.08 7.36 -13.06
C ASP A 341 3.11 5.85 -12.78
N GLU A 342 4.21 5.32 -12.22
CA GLU A 342 4.31 3.89 -11.88
C GLU A 342 3.41 3.56 -10.68
N GLU A 343 2.60 2.50 -10.79
CA GLU A 343 1.68 2.07 -9.72
C GLU A 343 2.41 1.78 -8.40
N GLU A 344 3.67 1.35 -8.46
CA GLU A 344 4.55 1.11 -7.30
C GLU A 344 4.85 2.40 -6.50
N HIS A 345 4.82 3.57 -7.15
CA HIS A 345 5.16 4.87 -6.58
C HIS A 345 3.95 5.77 -6.36
N GLY A 346 2.78 5.17 -6.15
CA GLY A 346 1.57 5.91 -5.79
C GLY A 346 1.78 6.77 -4.53
N VAL A 347 1.01 7.87 -4.43
CA VAL A 347 1.11 8.86 -3.33
C VAL A 347 1.00 8.20 -1.94
N GLY A 348 0.13 7.21 -1.80
CA GLY A 348 -0.01 6.44 -0.56
C GLY A 348 1.25 5.66 -0.19
N THR A 349 1.88 4.99 -1.17
CA THR A 349 3.12 4.23 -0.98
C THR A 349 4.29 5.16 -0.62
N LEU A 350 4.47 6.26 -1.36
CA LEU A 350 5.54 7.24 -1.09
C LEU A 350 5.37 7.91 0.28
N THR A 351 4.13 8.21 0.69
CA THR A 351 3.83 8.74 2.02
C THR A 351 4.16 7.73 3.11
N SER A 352 3.85 6.45 2.86
CA SER A 352 4.20 5.35 3.76
C SER A 352 5.71 5.16 3.88
N GLN A 353 6.45 5.19 2.77
CA GLN A 353 7.92 5.13 2.75
C GLN A 353 8.54 6.29 3.56
N LEU A 354 8.04 7.52 3.39
CA LEU A 354 8.54 8.68 4.12
C LEU A 354 8.26 8.60 5.63
N SER A 355 7.15 7.98 6.03
CA SER A 355 6.74 7.87 7.43
C SER A 355 7.33 6.63 8.11
N LEU A 356 6.98 5.44 7.62
CA LEU A 356 7.29 4.13 8.21
C LEU A 356 8.70 3.66 7.89
N ASP A 357 9.11 3.67 6.63
CA ASP A 357 10.43 3.14 6.25
C ASP A 357 11.55 3.98 6.87
N ALA A 358 11.39 5.30 6.88
CA ALA A 358 12.34 6.19 7.55
C ALA A 358 12.49 5.89 9.06
N THR A 359 11.42 5.47 9.73
CA THR A 359 11.48 5.02 11.14
C THR A 359 12.10 3.64 11.26
N HIS A 360 11.81 2.71 10.34
CA HIS A 360 12.38 1.37 10.36
C HIS A 360 13.89 1.35 10.10
N VAL A 361 14.46 2.33 9.39
CA VAL A 361 15.92 2.47 9.23
C VAL A 361 16.65 2.59 10.58
N ASN A 362 15.99 3.11 11.63
CA ASN A 362 16.57 3.13 12.98
C ASN A 362 16.93 1.74 13.50
N GLY A 363 16.36 0.65 12.96
CA GLY A 363 16.78 -0.69 13.35
C GLY A 363 18.25 -1.01 12.98
N LEU A 364 18.79 -0.42 11.90
CA LEU A 364 20.18 -0.66 11.46
C LEU A 364 21.23 0.21 12.17
N ALA A 365 20.85 1.31 12.83
CA ALA A 365 21.81 2.24 13.44
C ALA A 365 21.40 2.81 14.80
N GLY A 366 20.22 2.43 15.31
CA GLY A 366 19.65 2.87 16.58
C GLY A 366 19.64 1.78 17.65
N SER A 367 18.57 1.74 18.45
CA SER A 367 18.46 0.90 19.65
C SER A 367 18.53 -0.60 19.38
N THR A 368 18.03 -1.09 18.23
CA THR A 368 18.08 -2.51 17.85
C THR A 368 19.52 -2.98 17.60
N LEU A 369 20.31 -2.24 16.81
CA LEU A 369 21.74 -2.53 16.63
C LEU A 369 22.48 -2.44 17.98
N GLY A 370 22.15 -1.42 18.79
CA GLY A 370 22.68 -1.28 20.15
C GLY A 370 22.41 -2.50 21.02
N GLY A 371 21.18 -3.03 21.00
CA GLY A 371 20.77 -4.22 21.73
C GLY A 371 21.50 -5.48 21.24
N ILE A 372 21.66 -5.66 19.93
CA ILE A 372 22.41 -6.80 19.37
C ILE A 372 23.88 -6.74 19.81
N LEU A 373 24.52 -5.58 19.65
CA LEU A 373 25.90 -5.37 20.07
C LEU A 373 26.05 -5.63 21.57
N GLN A 374 25.16 -5.08 22.40
CA GLN A 374 25.15 -5.33 23.85
C GLN A 374 25.11 -6.82 24.16
N VAL A 375 24.20 -7.56 23.52
CA VAL A 375 24.07 -9.00 23.75
C VAL A 375 25.33 -9.76 23.34
N VAL A 376 25.94 -9.41 22.20
CA VAL A 376 27.21 -10.00 21.76
C VAL A 376 28.32 -9.76 22.79
N THR A 377 28.46 -8.52 23.29
CA THR A 377 29.45 -8.19 24.31
C THR A 377 29.18 -8.91 25.62
N THR A 378 27.93 -9.04 26.05
CA THR A 378 27.58 -9.80 27.25
C THR A 378 27.96 -11.27 27.11
N ILE A 379 27.68 -11.90 25.97
CA ILE A 379 28.05 -13.31 25.73
C ILE A 379 29.57 -13.45 25.81
N VAL A 380 30.30 -12.61 25.09
CA VAL A 380 31.78 -12.64 25.05
C VAL A 380 32.36 -12.42 26.45
N ALA A 381 31.89 -11.40 27.17
CA ALA A 381 32.36 -11.09 28.52
C ALA A 381 32.04 -12.21 29.52
N CYS A 382 30.84 -12.82 29.46
CA CYS A 382 30.48 -13.95 30.31
C CYS A 382 31.37 -15.18 30.03
N VAL A 383 31.64 -15.49 28.77
CA VAL A 383 32.52 -16.61 28.39
C VAL A 383 33.95 -16.37 28.86
N ILE A 384 34.47 -15.15 28.70
CA ILE A 384 35.82 -14.78 29.18
C ILE A 384 35.92 -14.96 30.70
N VAL A 385 34.97 -14.40 31.48
CA VAL A 385 34.96 -14.53 32.94
C VAL A 385 34.87 -16.01 33.37
N ALA A 386 34.02 -16.80 32.71
CA ALA A 386 33.88 -18.21 33.01
C ALA A 386 35.18 -19.01 32.76
N LEU A 387 35.87 -18.75 31.64
CA LEU A 387 37.12 -19.43 31.29
C LEU A 387 38.28 -19.05 32.24
N ILE A 388 38.35 -17.78 32.67
CA ILE A 388 39.39 -17.31 33.60
C ILE A 388 39.21 -17.94 35.00
N VAL A 389 37.98 -17.96 35.52
CA VAL A 389 37.72 -18.42 36.89
C VAL A 389 37.73 -19.94 37.01
N GLY A 390 37.22 -20.65 36.01
CA GLY A 390 37.05 -22.10 36.08
C GLY A 390 36.86 -22.77 34.72
N TRP A 391 37.97 -22.97 34.00
CA TRP A 391 37.95 -23.49 32.63
C TRP A 391 37.33 -24.90 32.49
N LYS A 392 37.50 -25.81 33.46
CA LYS A 392 36.96 -27.18 33.38
C LYS A 392 35.42 -27.19 33.38
N LEU A 393 34.79 -26.44 34.28
CA LEU A 393 33.33 -26.30 34.34
C LEU A 393 32.82 -25.45 33.16
N ALA A 394 33.56 -24.40 32.80
CA ALA A 394 33.19 -23.53 31.70
C ALA A 394 33.12 -24.27 30.35
N LEU A 395 34.06 -25.19 30.07
CA LEU A 395 34.04 -25.98 28.84
C LEU A 395 32.79 -26.88 28.73
N VAL A 396 32.40 -27.56 29.81
CA VAL A 396 31.20 -28.41 29.82
C VAL A 396 29.95 -27.57 29.55
N CYS A 397 29.83 -26.43 30.21
CA CYS A 397 28.70 -25.53 30.01
C CYS A 397 28.74 -24.82 28.63
N LEU A 398 29.93 -24.58 28.06
CA LEU A 398 30.11 -24.05 26.71
C LEU A 398 29.62 -25.05 25.65
N CYS A 399 29.79 -26.36 25.86
CA CYS A 399 29.21 -27.38 24.98
C CYS A 399 27.67 -27.36 24.97
N CYS A 400 27.03 -26.91 26.05
CA CYS A 400 25.58 -26.76 26.13
C CYS A 400 25.06 -25.45 25.51
N LEU A 401 25.91 -24.44 25.33
CA LEU A 401 25.50 -23.14 24.77
C LEU A 401 24.90 -23.25 23.36
N PRO A 402 25.48 -23.97 22.39
CA PRO A 402 24.86 -24.18 21.07
C PRO A 402 23.48 -24.84 21.15
N LEU A 403 23.28 -25.78 22.07
CA LEU A 403 21.99 -26.45 22.27
C LEU A 403 20.93 -25.50 22.83
N LEU A 404 21.31 -24.67 23.81
CA LEU A 404 20.45 -23.63 24.39
C LEU A 404 20.06 -22.57 23.35
N VAL A 405 21.04 -22.06 22.60
CA VAL A 405 20.83 -21.07 21.54
C VAL A 405 19.99 -21.65 20.41
N GLY A 406 20.30 -22.88 19.97
CA GLY A 406 19.58 -23.57 18.91
C GLY A 406 18.12 -23.84 19.26
N SER A 407 17.83 -24.32 20.48
CA SER A 407 16.45 -24.53 20.95
C SER A 407 15.65 -23.23 21.05
N GLY A 408 16.29 -22.14 21.50
CA GLY A 408 15.69 -20.80 21.49
C GLY A 408 15.41 -20.27 20.09
N ALA A 409 16.32 -20.49 19.14
CA ALA A 409 16.17 -20.12 17.74
C ALA A 409 15.00 -20.87 17.08
N LEU A 410 14.92 -22.20 17.29
CA LEU A 410 13.83 -23.04 16.77
C LEU A 410 12.46 -22.58 17.29
N ARG A 411 12.37 -22.28 18.60
CA ARG A 411 11.17 -21.69 19.21
C ARG A 411 10.76 -20.40 18.50
N MET A 412 11.69 -19.46 18.31
CA MET A 412 11.40 -18.18 17.68
C MET A 412 10.98 -18.33 16.20
N GLN A 413 11.67 -19.19 15.45
CA GLN A 413 11.35 -19.47 14.06
C GLN A 413 9.95 -20.09 13.90
N MET A 414 9.59 -21.04 14.76
CA MET A 414 8.25 -21.63 14.73
C MET A 414 7.16 -20.60 15.04
N VAL A 415 7.33 -19.80 16.10
CA VAL A 415 6.34 -18.77 16.46
C VAL A 415 6.16 -17.74 15.35
N ASN A 416 7.24 -17.20 14.80
CA ASN A 416 7.18 -16.22 13.70
C ASN A 416 6.61 -16.83 12.41
N GLY A 417 7.00 -18.05 12.07
CA GLY A 417 6.49 -18.77 10.89
C GLY A 417 4.99 -19.06 11.00
N PHE A 418 4.50 -19.41 12.20
CA PHE A 418 3.07 -19.61 12.44
C PHE A 418 2.30 -18.30 12.39
N GLN A 419 2.82 -17.20 12.94
CA GLN A 419 2.17 -15.89 12.82
C GLN A 419 1.97 -15.49 11.35
N GLN A 420 2.95 -15.73 10.48
CA GLN A 420 2.81 -15.46 9.04
C GLN A 420 1.77 -16.37 8.37
N LYS A 421 1.76 -17.67 8.68
CA LYS A 421 0.75 -18.61 8.14
C LYS A 421 -0.67 -18.25 8.60
N THR A 422 -0.84 -17.96 9.89
CA THR A 422 -2.10 -17.51 10.45
C THR A 422 -2.54 -16.19 9.81
N LYS A 423 -1.64 -15.22 9.64
CA LYS A 423 -1.94 -13.96 8.94
C LYS A 423 -2.47 -14.22 7.52
N LYS A 424 -1.81 -15.08 6.74
CA LYS A 424 -2.26 -15.47 5.39
C LYS A 424 -3.63 -16.16 5.40
N ALA A 425 -3.90 -17.02 6.37
CA ALA A 425 -5.22 -17.65 6.50
C ALA A 425 -6.33 -16.60 6.78
N TYR A 426 -6.02 -15.53 7.52
CA TYR A 426 -6.96 -14.44 7.79
C TYR A 426 -7.13 -13.47 6.62
N GLU A 427 -6.16 -13.34 5.70
CA GLU A 427 -6.20 -12.37 4.60
C GLU A 427 -7.47 -12.48 3.75
N HIS A 428 -7.89 -13.71 3.41
CA HIS A 428 -9.11 -13.94 2.63
C HIS A 428 -10.39 -13.51 3.39
N SER A 429 -10.50 -13.89 4.66
CA SER A 429 -11.64 -13.47 5.50
C SER A 429 -11.69 -11.95 5.69
N ALA A 430 -10.52 -11.32 5.87
CA ALA A 430 -10.40 -9.87 6.01
C ALA A 430 -10.79 -9.15 4.73
N GLN A 431 -10.41 -9.67 3.56
CA GLN A 431 -10.80 -9.11 2.27
C GLN A 431 -12.33 -9.06 2.10
N ILE A 432 -13.03 -10.15 2.41
CA ILE A 432 -14.50 -10.22 2.31
C ILE A 432 -15.17 -9.28 3.33
N ALA A 433 -14.63 -9.20 4.55
CA ALA A 433 -15.11 -8.24 5.54
C ALA A 433 -14.93 -6.78 5.08
N CYS A 434 -13.77 -6.45 4.51
CA CYS A 434 -13.48 -5.13 3.95
C CYS A 434 -14.38 -4.81 2.74
N GLU A 435 -14.62 -5.77 1.86
CA GLU A 435 -15.53 -5.62 0.72
C GLU A 435 -16.97 -5.36 1.18
N GLY A 436 -17.44 -6.13 2.15
CA GLY A 436 -18.78 -5.98 2.73
C GLY A 436 -18.96 -4.64 3.46
N ALA A 437 -18.00 -4.26 4.31
CA ALA A 437 -18.03 -3.01 5.05
C ALA A 437 -17.86 -1.78 4.13
N GLY A 438 -16.94 -1.87 3.15
CA GLY A 438 -16.70 -0.81 2.17
C GLY A 438 -17.90 -0.52 1.28
N ASN A 439 -18.75 -1.54 1.05
CA ASN A 439 -19.93 -1.45 0.21
C ASN A 439 -21.24 -1.62 1.00
N ILE A 440 -21.26 -1.21 2.28
CA ILE A 440 -22.36 -1.49 3.21
C ILE A 440 -23.73 -0.98 2.71
N ARG A 441 -23.77 0.16 2.02
CA ARG A 441 -25.01 0.68 1.41
C ARG A 441 -25.57 -0.27 0.35
N THR A 442 -24.69 -0.89 -0.45
CA THR A 442 -25.08 -1.87 -1.48
C THR A 442 -25.50 -3.19 -0.84
N VAL A 443 -24.79 -3.65 0.20
CA VAL A 443 -25.17 -4.85 0.97
C VAL A 443 -26.55 -4.67 1.59
N ALA A 444 -26.83 -3.51 2.20
CA ALA A 444 -28.12 -3.18 2.79
C ALA A 444 -29.23 -3.01 1.73
N ALA A 445 -28.95 -2.37 0.60
CA ALA A 445 -29.90 -2.24 -0.50
C ALA A 445 -30.27 -3.59 -1.14
N LEU A 446 -29.31 -4.53 -1.16
CA LEU A 446 -29.53 -5.90 -1.60
C LEU A 446 -30.00 -6.83 -0.47
N THR A 447 -30.03 -6.36 0.78
CA THR A 447 -30.47 -7.12 1.96
C THR A 447 -29.75 -8.47 2.11
N ARG A 448 -28.41 -8.44 1.93
CA ARG A 448 -27.49 -9.60 1.91
C ARG A 448 -26.66 -9.77 3.19
N GLU A 449 -27.05 -9.13 4.28
CA GLU A 449 -26.27 -9.12 5.53
C GLU A 449 -26.05 -10.53 6.09
N GLU A 450 -27.09 -11.38 6.05
CA GLU A 450 -27.04 -12.75 6.54
C GLU A 450 -26.17 -13.66 5.67
N ASP A 451 -26.26 -13.51 4.34
CA ASP A 451 -25.42 -14.24 3.38
C ASP A 451 -23.93 -13.91 3.57
N LEU A 452 -23.62 -12.62 3.70
CA LEU A 452 -22.26 -12.17 3.99
C LEU A 452 -21.77 -12.67 5.36
N TRP A 453 -22.64 -12.68 6.37
CA TRP A 453 -22.32 -13.21 7.70
C TRP A 453 -22.01 -14.71 7.66
N ASN A 454 -22.83 -15.51 6.99
CA ASN A 454 -22.61 -16.95 6.82
C ASN A 454 -21.32 -17.25 6.06
N MET A 455 -21.06 -16.51 4.97
CA MET A 455 -19.82 -16.63 4.21
C MET A 455 -18.60 -16.32 5.08
N TYR A 456 -18.63 -15.23 5.85
CA TYR A 456 -17.55 -14.88 6.76
C TYR A 456 -17.37 -15.93 7.85
N HIS A 457 -18.45 -16.45 8.43
CA HIS A 457 -18.42 -17.49 9.45
C HIS A 457 -17.69 -18.76 8.96
N HIS A 458 -18.05 -19.26 7.77
CA HIS A 458 -17.40 -20.43 7.17
C HIS A 458 -15.91 -20.20 6.86
N LEU A 459 -15.54 -18.97 6.48
CA LEU A 459 -14.14 -18.64 6.21
C LEU A 459 -13.29 -18.57 7.48
N LEU A 460 -13.89 -18.45 8.66
CA LEU A 460 -13.17 -18.49 9.94
C LEU A 460 -12.84 -19.90 10.42
N ASP A 461 -13.49 -20.94 9.89
CA ASP A 461 -13.26 -22.34 10.28
C ASP A 461 -11.82 -22.79 9.97
N GLU A 462 -11.29 -22.39 8.83
CA GLU A 462 -9.91 -22.72 8.44
C GLU A 462 -8.87 -22.06 9.36
N PRO A 463 -8.86 -20.73 9.57
CA PRO A 463 -7.98 -20.06 10.53
C PRO A 463 -8.08 -20.66 11.93
N MET A 464 -9.28 -21.02 12.39
CA MET A 464 -9.48 -21.67 13.69
C MET A 464 -8.78 -23.03 13.76
N ARG A 465 -8.98 -23.90 12.76
CA ARG A 465 -8.35 -25.24 12.71
C ARG A 465 -6.83 -25.15 12.57
N GLN A 466 -6.32 -24.23 11.77
CA GLN A 466 -4.89 -23.97 11.66
C GLN A 466 -4.32 -23.41 12.97
N GLY A 467 -5.06 -22.52 13.63
CA GLY A 467 -4.71 -21.94 14.93
C GLY A 467 -4.48 -23.00 15.99
N PHE A 468 -5.37 -23.99 16.12
CA PHE A 468 -5.19 -25.11 17.07
C PHE A 468 -3.95 -25.95 16.78
N LYS A 469 -3.70 -26.31 15.51
CA LYS A 469 -2.49 -27.06 15.14
C LYS A 469 -1.23 -26.27 15.45
N ASN A 470 -1.20 -25.00 15.08
CA ASN A 470 -0.07 -24.10 15.31
C ASN A 470 0.18 -23.91 16.82
N ALA A 471 -0.87 -23.76 17.62
CA ALA A 471 -0.76 -23.66 19.07
C ALA A 471 -0.15 -24.92 19.69
N PHE A 472 -0.55 -26.11 19.24
CA PHE A 472 0.00 -27.37 19.74
C PHE A 472 1.52 -27.50 19.44
N PHE A 473 1.93 -27.24 18.20
CA PHE A 473 3.36 -27.27 17.82
C PHE A 473 4.18 -26.19 18.52
N ALA A 474 3.64 -24.98 18.68
CA ALA A 474 4.30 -23.90 19.40
C ALA A 474 4.51 -24.24 20.88
N SER A 475 3.48 -24.78 21.54
CA SER A 475 3.56 -25.23 22.94
C SER A 475 4.55 -26.37 23.13
N THR A 476 4.59 -27.34 22.20
CA THR A 476 5.55 -28.46 22.26
C THR A 476 6.99 -27.96 22.11
N THR A 477 7.24 -27.06 21.16
CA THR A 477 8.57 -26.47 20.93
C THR A 477 9.00 -25.60 22.11
N PHE A 478 8.06 -24.87 22.72
CA PHE A 478 8.31 -24.12 23.96
C PHE A 478 8.70 -25.05 25.11
N ALA A 479 7.94 -26.14 25.33
CA ALA A 479 8.23 -27.12 26.38
C ALA A 479 9.61 -27.76 26.19
N PHE A 480 9.96 -28.12 24.94
CA PHE A 480 11.27 -28.66 24.61
C PHE A 480 12.40 -27.68 24.95
N ALA A 481 12.28 -26.41 24.55
CA ALA A 481 13.29 -25.39 24.85
C ALA A 481 13.47 -25.15 26.37
N GLN A 482 12.38 -25.20 27.15
CA GLN A 482 12.46 -25.12 28.62
C GLN A 482 13.13 -26.35 29.24
N CYS A 483 12.83 -27.53 28.72
CA CYS A 483 13.41 -28.79 29.17
C CYS A 483 14.95 -28.80 29.01
N VAL A 484 15.45 -28.33 27.86
CA VAL A 484 16.90 -28.16 27.61
C VAL A 484 17.56 -27.22 28.64
N ASN A 485 16.87 -26.16 29.06
CA ASN A 485 17.38 -25.25 30.08
C ASN A 485 17.55 -25.96 31.43
N TYR A 486 16.53 -26.70 31.89
CA TYR A 486 16.59 -27.45 33.15
C TYR A 486 17.65 -28.56 33.11
N PHE A 487 17.80 -29.29 32.00
CA PHE A 487 18.85 -30.29 31.87
C PHE A 487 20.25 -29.69 31.88
N THR A 488 20.44 -28.51 31.27
CA THR A 488 21.73 -27.82 31.32
C THR A 488 22.07 -27.38 32.75
N ASN A 489 21.09 -26.88 33.50
CA ASN A 489 21.27 -26.55 34.92
C ASN A 489 21.65 -27.79 35.73
N ALA A 490 20.94 -28.90 35.54
CA ALA A 490 21.23 -30.16 36.23
C ALA A 490 22.65 -30.66 35.95
N LEU A 491 23.10 -30.61 34.68
CA LEU A 491 24.46 -31.00 34.31
C LEU A 491 25.52 -30.08 34.93
N ALA A 492 25.29 -28.76 34.92
CA ALA A 492 26.20 -27.78 35.50
C ALA A 492 26.35 -27.97 37.01
N PHE A 493 25.26 -28.25 37.73
CA PHE A 493 25.31 -28.55 39.17
C PHE A 493 25.93 -29.90 39.48
N TRP A 494 25.61 -30.95 38.71
CA TRP A 494 26.18 -32.28 38.91
C TRP A 494 27.71 -32.28 38.73
N TYR A 495 28.20 -31.71 37.63
CA TYR A 495 29.63 -31.63 37.36
C TYR A 495 30.34 -30.60 38.26
N GLY A 496 29.69 -29.46 38.52
CA GLY A 496 30.20 -28.45 39.45
C GLY A 496 30.35 -28.99 40.87
N SER A 497 29.37 -29.77 41.36
CA SER A 497 29.44 -30.43 42.66
C SER A 497 30.57 -31.46 42.72
N LYS A 498 30.82 -32.21 41.63
CA LYS A 498 31.95 -33.15 41.58
C LYS A 498 33.29 -32.43 41.73
N LEU A 499 33.49 -31.34 40.99
CA LEU A 499 34.70 -30.52 41.07
C LEU A 499 34.89 -29.84 42.43
N PHE A 500 33.79 -29.54 43.12
CA PHE A 500 33.79 -29.05 44.49
C PHE A 500 34.22 -30.16 45.47
N MET A 501 33.69 -31.38 45.34
CA MET A 501 34.08 -32.52 46.18
C MET A 501 35.54 -32.95 45.97
N ASP A 502 36.06 -32.82 44.75
CA ASP A 502 37.47 -33.09 44.42
C ASP A 502 38.42 -31.98 44.94
N ASN A 503 37.92 -30.98 45.67
CA ASN A 503 38.64 -29.80 46.19
C ASN A 503 39.35 -28.94 45.12
N GLU A 504 38.99 -29.07 43.86
CA GLU A 504 39.55 -28.25 42.78
C GLU A 504 38.89 -26.87 42.68
N TYR A 505 37.60 -26.79 43.04
CA TYR A 505 36.77 -25.59 42.91
C TYR A 505 36.22 -25.20 44.27
N ASP A 506 36.27 -23.91 44.58
CA ASP A 506 35.56 -23.33 45.72
C ASP A 506 34.14 -22.91 45.29
N LEU A 507 33.25 -22.72 46.27
CA LEU A 507 31.86 -22.29 46.08
C LEU A 507 31.78 -21.04 45.20
N GLN A 508 32.68 -20.08 45.44
CA GLN A 508 32.81 -18.85 44.65
C GLN A 508 33.10 -19.15 43.16
N LYS A 509 34.07 -20.02 42.86
CA LYS A 509 34.45 -20.35 41.47
C LYS A 509 33.32 -21.05 40.74
N MET A 510 32.68 -22.02 41.41
CA MET A 510 31.55 -22.77 40.85
C MET A 510 30.38 -21.84 40.50
N PHE A 511 29.94 -20.99 41.44
CA PHE A 511 28.79 -20.11 41.22
C PHE A 511 29.10 -18.96 40.26
N THR A 512 30.34 -18.45 40.21
CA THR A 512 30.73 -17.44 39.21
C THR A 512 30.59 -18.00 37.79
N VAL A 513 31.13 -19.20 37.55
CA VAL A 513 31.06 -19.86 36.24
C VAL A 513 29.60 -20.21 35.88
N PHE A 514 28.84 -20.74 36.84
CA PHE A 514 27.41 -21.07 36.64
C PHE A 514 26.60 -19.82 36.25
N MET A 515 26.68 -18.74 37.04
CA MET A 515 25.91 -17.52 36.78
C MET A 515 26.34 -16.81 35.50
N ALA A 516 27.64 -16.74 35.22
CA ALA A 516 28.14 -16.13 33.98
C ALA A 516 27.56 -16.83 32.75
N ILE A 517 27.56 -18.17 32.73
CA ILE A 517 27.05 -18.93 31.59
C ILE A 517 25.53 -18.89 31.50
N MET A 518 24.82 -18.90 32.63
CA MET A 518 23.37 -18.75 32.66
C MET A 518 22.91 -17.41 32.10
N PHE A 519 23.50 -16.30 32.54
CA PHE A 519 23.18 -14.98 31.99
C PHE A 519 23.66 -14.82 30.55
N GLY A 520 24.80 -15.42 30.17
CA GLY A 520 25.27 -15.47 28.80
C GLY A 520 24.28 -16.20 27.88
N SER A 521 23.76 -17.36 28.30
CA SER A 521 22.76 -18.13 27.56
C SER A 521 21.43 -17.39 27.44
N MET A 522 20.91 -16.82 28.53
CA MET A 522 19.69 -16.02 28.50
C MET A 522 19.82 -14.81 27.56
N SER A 523 20.99 -14.18 27.56
CA SER A 523 21.29 -13.07 26.65
C SER A 523 21.32 -13.52 25.20
N ALA A 524 21.94 -14.66 24.89
CA ALA A 524 21.97 -15.22 23.54
C ALA A 524 20.57 -15.48 22.95
N GLY A 525 19.61 -15.91 23.77
CA GLY A 525 18.21 -16.05 23.36
C GLY A 525 17.55 -14.71 22.95
N ARG A 526 17.98 -13.58 23.54
CA ARG A 526 17.44 -12.25 23.23
C ARG A 526 17.87 -11.74 21.85
N VAL A 527 19.00 -12.19 21.29
CA VAL A 527 19.43 -11.79 19.92
C VAL A 527 18.32 -12.06 18.90
N PHE A 528 17.67 -13.22 19.01
CA PHE A 528 16.63 -13.63 18.07
C PHE A 528 15.37 -12.75 18.13
N ALA A 529 15.13 -12.04 19.23
CA ALA A 529 14.02 -11.10 19.33
C ALA A 529 14.24 -9.84 18.45
N TYR A 530 15.50 -9.49 18.16
CA TYR A 530 15.84 -8.34 17.32
C TYR A 530 15.90 -8.67 15.82
N VAL A 531 15.86 -9.95 15.44
CA VAL A 531 15.97 -10.39 14.03
C VAL A 531 14.84 -9.85 13.15
N PRO A 532 13.55 -9.86 13.56
CA PRO A 532 12.47 -9.30 12.75
C PRO A 532 12.65 -7.79 12.49
N ASP A 533 13.08 -7.04 13.50
CA ASP A 533 13.34 -5.60 13.39
C ASP A 533 14.51 -5.32 12.45
N MET A 534 15.59 -6.10 12.54
CA MET A 534 16.73 -6.04 11.64
C MET A 534 16.32 -6.34 10.18
N SER A 535 15.44 -7.32 9.97
CA SER A 535 14.93 -7.65 8.63
C SER A 535 14.10 -6.52 8.03
N ARG A 536 13.20 -5.91 8.82
CA ARG A 536 12.41 -4.75 8.38
C ARG A 536 13.30 -3.54 8.10
N ALA A 537 14.25 -3.27 8.98
CA ALA A 537 15.21 -2.20 8.83
C ALA A 537 16.06 -2.37 7.57
N LYS A 538 16.47 -3.60 7.25
CA LYS A 538 17.17 -3.91 5.99
C LYS A 538 16.32 -3.55 4.77
N SER A 539 15.07 -4.00 4.72
CA SER A 539 14.15 -3.72 3.60
C SER A 539 13.94 -2.22 3.41
N ALA A 540 13.54 -1.51 4.48
CA ALA A 540 13.33 -0.07 4.46
C ALA A 540 14.58 0.71 4.05
N SER A 541 15.75 0.27 4.52
CA SER A 541 17.03 0.88 4.17
C SER A 541 17.38 0.67 2.69
N ALA A 542 17.07 -0.50 2.13
CA ALA A 542 17.28 -0.77 0.71
C ALA A 542 16.45 0.17 -0.15
N THR A 543 15.14 0.29 0.12
CA THR A 543 14.21 1.20 -0.55
C THR A 543 14.66 2.66 -0.49
N ILE A 544 15.04 3.14 0.71
CA ILE A 544 15.49 4.52 0.89
C ILE A 544 16.82 4.77 0.19
N ILE A 545 17.79 3.87 0.31
CA ILE A 545 19.10 4.06 -0.32
C ILE A 545 18.99 3.97 -1.84
N SER A 546 18.17 3.06 -2.40
CA SER A 546 17.93 3.02 -3.84
C SER A 546 17.28 4.31 -4.34
N LEU A 547 16.35 4.89 -3.57
CA LEU A 547 15.72 6.17 -3.88
C LEU A 547 16.71 7.33 -3.83
N LEU A 548 17.59 7.37 -2.82
CA LEU A 548 18.61 8.41 -2.68
C LEU A 548 19.68 8.35 -3.78
N GLU A 549 19.97 7.15 -4.30
CA GLU A 549 20.96 6.94 -5.36
C GLU A 549 20.38 7.06 -6.78
N ARG A 550 19.04 7.02 -6.91
CA ARG A 550 18.36 7.14 -8.20
C ARG A 550 18.49 8.55 -8.77
N VAL A 551 19.11 8.64 -9.96
CA VAL A 551 19.17 9.87 -10.76
C VAL A 551 18.09 9.80 -11.84
N PRO A 552 17.13 10.74 -11.90
CA PRO A 552 16.10 10.76 -12.93
C PRO A 552 16.67 11.16 -14.29
N ILE A 553 15.98 10.76 -15.35
CA ILE A 553 16.34 11.11 -16.73
C ILE A 553 16.23 12.63 -16.95
N ILE A 554 15.15 13.22 -16.41
CA ILE A 554 14.88 14.65 -16.43
C ILE A 554 15.16 15.20 -15.03
N ASP A 555 16.40 15.61 -14.80
CA ASP A 555 16.85 16.09 -13.49
C ASP A 555 16.65 17.61 -13.35
N THR A 556 15.71 17.99 -12.48
CA THR A 556 15.43 19.40 -12.15
C THR A 556 16.52 20.04 -11.29
N TRP A 557 17.36 19.25 -10.62
CA TRP A 557 18.43 19.78 -9.76
C TRP A 557 19.73 20.02 -10.54
N ARG A 558 19.84 19.47 -11.75
CA ARG A 558 20.99 19.69 -12.61
C ARG A 558 20.92 21.08 -13.23
N GLN A 559 21.90 21.93 -12.89
CA GLN A 559 22.02 23.27 -13.48
C GLN A 559 22.62 23.27 -14.91
N SER A 560 22.82 22.10 -15.51
CA SER A 560 23.30 21.98 -16.88
C SER A 560 22.20 22.27 -17.90
N GLY A 561 22.58 22.77 -19.06
CA GLY A 561 21.67 23.08 -20.18
C GLY A 561 21.78 24.54 -20.60
N LYS A 562 21.33 24.87 -21.80
CA LYS A 562 21.25 26.26 -22.25
C LYS A 562 20.14 26.97 -21.48
N LYS A 563 20.48 28.08 -20.82
CA LYS A 563 19.49 29.00 -20.23
C LYS A 563 19.10 30.01 -21.30
N VAL A 564 17.81 30.29 -21.39
CA VAL A 564 17.23 31.26 -22.32
C VAL A 564 16.60 32.36 -21.49
N GLU A 565 17.00 33.61 -21.76
CA GLU A 565 16.53 34.78 -21.02
C GLU A 565 15.16 35.27 -21.49
N THR A 566 14.87 35.15 -22.79
CA THR A 566 13.61 35.58 -23.40
C THR A 566 13.09 34.56 -24.41
N ILE A 567 11.81 34.22 -24.32
CA ILE A 567 11.10 33.31 -25.22
C ILE A 567 10.02 34.11 -25.96
N GLU A 568 10.05 34.11 -27.29
CA GLU A 568 9.02 34.72 -28.14
C GLU A 568 7.77 33.83 -28.24
N GLY A 569 7.94 32.52 -28.11
CA GLY A 569 6.83 31.55 -27.98
C GLY A 569 6.50 30.80 -29.27
N HIS A 570 7.43 30.66 -30.21
CA HIS A 570 7.27 29.81 -31.39
C HIS A 570 7.49 28.34 -31.01
N LEU A 571 6.40 27.56 -30.96
CA LEU A 571 6.42 26.15 -30.58
C LEU A 571 6.26 25.24 -31.80
N LYS A 572 7.20 24.33 -32.01
CA LYS A 572 7.19 23.40 -33.14
C LYS A 572 7.47 21.97 -32.73
N PHE A 573 6.58 21.06 -33.13
CA PHE A 573 6.70 19.61 -33.05
C PHE A 573 7.07 19.08 -34.43
N SER A 574 8.18 18.37 -34.53
CA SER A 574 8.66 17.76 -35.78
C SER A 574 8.72 16.25 -35.62
N ASP A 575 7.84 15.54 -36.32
CA ASP A 575 7.73 14.08 -36.37
C ASP A 575 7.74 13.40 -34.99
N VAL A 576 6.94 13.93 -34.05
CA VAL A 576 7.02 13.50 -32.65
C VAL A 576 6.33 12.15 -32.44
N HIS A 577 7.11 11.18 -31.98
CA HIS A 577 6.67 9.86 -31.55
C HIS A 577 6.79 9.73 -30.04
N PHE A 578 5.71 9.26 -29.41
CA PHE A 578 5.69 9.12 -27.95
C PHE A 578 4.85 7.94 -27.48
N ARG A 579 5.36 7.29 -26.43
CA ARG A 579 4.74 6.20 -25.67
C ARG A 579 4.97 6.48 -24.18
N TYR A 580 3.94 6.32 -23.37
CA TYR A 580 4.12 6.38 -21.91
C TYR A 580 5.00 5.22 -21.44
N PRO A 581 5.99 5.46 -20.55
CA PRO A 581 6.86 4.41 -20.01
C PRO A 581 6.10 3.26 -19.34
N THR A 582 4.98 3.58 -18.68
CA THR A 582 4.09 2.61 -18.02
C THR A 582 3.30 1.75 -19.01
N ARG A 583 3.11 2.21 -20.26
CA ARG A 583 2.35 1.51 -21.31
C ARG A 583 3.12 1.49 -22.64
N PRO A 584 4.31 0.86 -22.70
CA PRO A 584 5.23 0.98 -23.84
C PRO A 584 4.69 0.32 -25.13
N LYS A 585 3.69 -0.55 -25.02
CA LYS A 585 3.08 -1.26 -26.15
C LYS A 585 2.11 -0.38 -26.95
N ILE A 586 1.54 0.67 -26.34
CA ILE A 586 0.48 1.48 -26.95
C ILE A 586 1.08 2.83 -27.39
N PRO A 587 1.21 3.09 -28.71
CA PRO A 587 1.65 4.40 -29.18
C PRO A 587 0.54 5.44 -29.02
N VAL A 588 0.87 6.55 -28.36
CA VAL A 588 -0.04 7.69 -28.19
C VAL A 588 0.15 8.68 -29.33
N LEU A 589 1.39 9.14 -29.55
CA LEU A 589 1.72 10.02 -30.67
C LEU A 589 2.47 9.22 -31.75
N ARG A 590 2.05 9.41 -33.01
CA ARG A 590 2.49 8.64 -34.19
C ARG A 590 3.04 9.56 -35.28
N GLY A 591 4.01 10.40 -34.97
CA GLY A 591 4.60 11.35 -35.93
C GLY A 591 3.82 12.66 -35.97
N LEU A 592 3.58 13.26 -34.80
CA LEU A 592 2.85 14.53 -34.69
C LEU A 592 3.71 15.67 -35.23
N ASN A 593 3.17 16.41 -36.21
CA ASN A 593 3.74 17.64 -36.73
C ASN A 593 2.78 18.80 -36.42
N LEU A 594 3.25 19.78 -35.67
CA LEU A 594 2.45 20.91 -35.20
C LEU A 594 3.34 22.15 -35.10
N GLU A 595 2.85 23.29 -35.57
CA GLU A 595 3.55 24.58 -35.46
C GLU A 595 2.58 25.64 -34.96
N ILE A 596 2.93 26.30 -33.85
CA ILE A 596 2.16 27.36 -33.20
C ILE A 596 3.02 28.62 -33.16
N LYS A 597 2.51 29.71 -33.73
CA LYS A 597 3.21 30.99 -33.81
C LYS A 597 3.00 31.83 -32.55
N PRO A 598 3.93 32.75 -32.22
CA PRO A 598 3.75 33.72 -31.15
C PRO A 598 2.41 34.47 -31.28
N GLY A 599 1.65 34.56 -30.18
CA GLY A 599 0.34 35.23 -30.12
C GLY A 599 -0.83 34.47 -30.76
N GLN A 600 -0.61 33.27 -31.30
CA GLN A 600 -1.67 32.47 -31.92
C GLN A 600 -2.46 31.67 -30.89
N TYR A 601 -3.79 31.73 -30.96
CA TYR A 601 -4.68 30.86 -30.17
C TYR A 601 -4.89 29.52 -30.90
N ALA A 602 -4.34 28.44 -30.37
CA ALA A 602 -4.44 27.10 -30.95
C ALA A 602 -5.30 26.18 -30.06
N ALA A 603 -6.33 25.56 -30.65
CA ALA A 603 -7.21 24.61 -29.97
C ALA A 603 -6.94 23.17 -30.42
N LEU A 604 -6.77 22.25 -29.47
CA LEU A 604 -6.60 20.81 -29.73
C LEU A 604 -7.93 20.07 -29.47
N VAL A 605 -8.59 19.59 -30.52
CA VAL A 605 -9.89 18.90 -30.43
C VAL A 605 -9.75 17.44 -30.86
N GLY A 606 -10.44 16.53 -30.18
CA GLY A 606 -10.49 15.11 -30.53
C GLY A 606 -11.09 14.23 -29.43
N PRO A 607 -11.37 12.95 -29.72
CA PRO A 607 -11.95 12.01 -28.75
C PRO A 607 -11.06 11.80 -27.52
N SER A 608 -11.62 11.29 -26.43
CA SER A 608 -10.83 10.98 -25.22
C SER A 608 -9.70 9.99 -25.54
N GLY A 609 -8.50 10.24 -25.00
CA GLY A 609 -7.33 9.37 -25.22
C GLY A 609 -6.53 9.59 -26.51
N CYS A 610 -6.86 10.59 -27.35
CA CYS A 610 -6.11 10.86 -28.60
C CYS A 610 -4.76 11.59 -28.42
N GLY A 611 -4.33 11.88 -27.18
CA GLY A 611 -3.01 12.48 -26.90
C GLY A 611 -2.99 14.01 -26.68
N LYS A 612 -4.14 14.68 -26.58
CA LYS A 612 -4.22 16.15 -26.34
C LYS A 612 -3.42 16.60 -25.12
N SER A 613 -3.69 16.02 -23.95
CA SER A 613 -2.98 16.33 -22.70
C SER A 613 -1.51 15.88 -22.75
N THR A 614 -1.20 14.85 -23.54
CA THR A 614 0.16 14.38 -23.75
C THR A 614 1.01 15.41 -24.48
N THR A 615 0.44 16.13 -25.46
CA THR A 615 1.12 17.23 -26.16
C THR A 615 1.55 18.33 -25.19
N ILE A 616 0.69 18.69 -24.23
CA ILE A 616 0.99 19.68 -23.18
C ILE A 616 2.08 19.15 -22.23
N GLY A 617 1.97 17.90 -21.80
CA GLY A 617 3.00 17.28 -20.94
C GLY A 617 4.38 17.20 -21.59
N LEU A 618 4.44 17.05 -22.91
CA LEU A 618 5.69 17.05 -23.67
C LEU A 618 6.28 18.45 -23.84
N SER A 619 5.46 19.50 -24.02
CA SER A 619 5.96 20.88 -24.05
C SER A 619 6.55 21.32 -22.71
N GLU A 620 5.97 20.87 -21.59
CA GLU A 620 6.48 21.07 -20.22
C GLU A 620 7.70 20.20 -19.87
N ARG A 621 8.12 19.36 -20.82
CA ARG A 621 9.19 18.37 -20.66
C ARG A 621 8.98 17.51 -19.40
N PHE A 622 7.74 17.04 -19.20
CA PHE A 622 7.42 16.03 -18.20
C PHE A 622 7.90 14.65 -18.62
N TYR A 623 7.95 14.41 -19.93
CA TYR A 623 8.47 13.20 -20.54
C TYR A 623 9.44 13.52 -21.66
N GLN A 624 10.30 12.55 -21.98
CA GLN A 624 11.17 12.61 -23.14
C GLN A 624 10.47 11.98 -24.36
N VAL A 625 10.60 12.62 -25.52
CA VAL A 625 10.11 12.07 -26.78
C VAL A 625 10.88 10.80 -27.17
N THR A 626 10.18 9.81 -27.72
CA THR A 626 10.79 8.55 -28.18
C THR A 626 11.46 8.72 -29.55
N GLY A 627 10.91 9.61 -30.38
CA GLY A 627 11.44 9.99 -31.69
C GLY A 627 10.91 11.36 -32.10
N GLY A 628 11.62 12.03 -33.01
CA GLY A 628 11.33 13.42 -33.41
C GLY A 628 11.95 14.46 -32.48
N SER A 629 11.54 15.71 -32.62
CA SER A 629 12.02 16.83 -31.80
C SER A 629 10.95 17.87 -31.53
N ILE A 630 11.08 18.54 -30.39
CA ILE A 630 10.25 19.69 -30.01
C ILE A 630 11.19 20.88 -29.82
N THR A 631 10.89 21.98 -30.49
CA THR A 631 11.68 23.20 -30.43
C THR A 631 10.83 24.39 -30.00
N ILE A 632 11.41 25.24 -29.14
CA ILE A 632 10.86 26.56 -28.80
C ILE A 632 11.86 27.59 -29.33
N ASP A 633 11.38 28.51 -30.17
CA ASP A 633 12.16 29.54 -30.87
C ASP A 633 13.40 28.94 -31.60
N GLY A 634 13.19 27.80 -32.26
CA GLY A 634 14.23 27.05 -32.98
C GLY A 634 15.22 26.28 -32.09
N THR A 635 15.15 26.39 -30.76
CA THR A 635 16.01 25.66 -29.83
C THR A 635 15.32 24.42 -29.29
N ASN A 636 16.01 23.26 -29.32
CA ASN A 636 15.44 22.00 -28.85
C ASN A 636 15.30 21.97 -27.32
N ILE A 637 14.09 21.69 -26.84
CA ILE A 637 13.74 21.66 -25.41
C ILE A 637 14.56 20.64 -24.61
N ALA A 638 15.07 19.58 -25.25
CA ALA A 638 15.92 18.57 -24.62
C ALA A 638 17.28 19.13 -24.17
N THR A 639 17.77 20.19 -24.82
CA THR A 639 19.07 20.82 -24.53
C THR A 639 18.97 22.01 -23.58
N MET A 640 17.76 22.51 -23.35
CA MET A 640 17.48 23.62 -22.41
C MET A 640 17.58 23.15 -20.97
N ASN A 641 17.80 24.10 -20.05
CA ASN A 641 17.64 23.81 -18.62
C ASN A 641 16.15 23.68 -18.26
N VAL A 642 15.79 22.64 -17.50
CA VAL A 642 14.37 22.30 -17.23
C VAL A 642 13.67 23.36 -16.38
N ASN A 643 14.32 23.86 -15.33
CA ASN A 643 13.69 24.87 -14.46
C ASN A 643 13.49 26.18 -15.21
N ASN A 644 14.51 26.62 -15.96
CA ASN A 644 14.41 27.81 -16.79
C ASN A 644 13.36 27.68 -17.89
N LEU A 645 13.18 26.51 -18.50
CA LEU A 645 12.09 26.27 -19.45
C LEU A 645 10.72 26.45 -18.79
N ARG A 646 10.51 25.85 -17.61
CA ARG A 646 9.23 25.88 -16.90
C ARG A 646 8.90 27.26 -16.29
N GLU A 647 9.90 28.09 -15.99
CA GLU A 647 9.71 29.48 -15.56
C GLU A 647 8.97 30.33 -16.62
N HIS A 648 9.09 29.95 -17.90
CA HIS A 648 8.47 30.66 -19.03
C HIS A 648 7.13 30.05 -19.48
N ILE A 649 6.65 28.98 -18.85
CA ILE A 649 5.37 28.33 -19.19
C ILE A 649 4.40 28.46 -18.03
N ALA A 650 3.16 28.86 -18.33
CA ALA A 650 2.06 28.86 -17.38
C ALA A 650 1.05 27.77 -17.75
N LEU A 651 0.86 26.80 -16.86
CA LEU A 651 -0.10 25.70 -17.00
C LEU A 651 -1.31 25.96 -16.10
N VAL A 652 -2.52 25.77 -16.65
CA VAL A 652 -3.81 25.89 -15.95
C VAL A 652 -4.54 24.55 -15.94
#